data_AF-A0A1Y1ZZ19-F1
#
_entry.id   AF-A0A1Y1ZZ19-F1
#
_cell.length_a   1.000
_cell.length_b   1.000
_cell.length_c   1.000
_cell.angle_alpha   90.00
_cell.angle_beta   90.00
_cell.angle_gamma   90.00
#
_symmetry.space_group_name_H-M   'P 1'
#
loop_
_entity.id
_entity.type
_entity.pdbx_description
1 polymer ?
#
loop_
_entity_poly.entity_id
_entity_poly.type
_entity_poly.pdbx_seq_one_letter_code
_entity_poly.pdbx_strand_id
1 'polypeptide(L)'
;MHPYYYFALKLFLSASFAQVSDSVLHYATTPNGFTTPPRGWNSFGLQSLQDGKKLVLNQESVIAQCDNLETISHLGYTYCSLDSGWSVGCNGDENGRTIYDSSIFNIPALATILHDKGLKLGIYINPGFFSGDKDKVIEGTNVKFSSIAATGDGNPEFNCRLNANWDVPGAQEYCDSNVKLWASWGVDYIKLDYVNPGSPEGGTLPSNSSGAVACYHRAIEKIDREIFLEISWKLDWRLDWANDIYKSSADAMRMDQDINNSGEGTLVSWSTVQRTIEMYRQYILAQQERGANFALTIYPDLDNLYVGNAQSLTGITDEQRKSVMAHWIGAGSSLLLGSDLTQLDDFGLFLLSDGLANEIAGFTAKYPMRPLRGKAGETAGYQHQVWIAGPDPATGVAVILASNYGTQGDSRWFIEEPSDDPYTEKIILDSNYGLNGELDYLVEPAWNSTQKFTLAASEPWRVTLGDSATRMFRVTPLRAPSSLPSRSATRTVFSDTKPSITDPSTVILTRRDQQPSLIMQSTYPIESPDCGDYPELGTLPKAFNTQDGRVDQKGLLFRLRNMICNGTCSAPEGIPHFNVAVVEHSGGCEISVAISDKSEAYGYRSSPNWGVEQQQCWDSTAYIIERCMRVPNRHCWWNGNHVFQFYEIGFRPLNTNTSYHGQFDVFLNSSLTPANGSVSVRNVSSTSVAVSKSLPAVVTLPTVGPPLTAAQSQITTSPTISASVPAKTGGTAATSAHEVYQLVFGSLLWLAWLG
;
A
#
# COMPACT_ATOMS: atom_id res chain seq x y z
N MET A 1 64.25 38.92 33.01
CA MET A 1 62.97 38.20 33.22
C MET A 1 62.41 37.79 31.85
N HIS A 2 61.32 37.03 31.77
CA HIS A 2 60.86 36.35 30.54
C HIS A 2 60.73 37.27 29.31
N PRO A 3 60.96 36.71 28.11
CA PRO A 3 59.81 36.37 27.26
C PRO A 3 59.97 35.07 26.45
N TYR A 4 58.89 34.28 26.31
CA TYR A 4 58.72 33.34 25.20
C TYR A 4 57.24 33.15 24.86
N TYR A 5 56.83 33.63 23.69
CA TYR A 5 55.71 33.06 22.93
C TYR A 5 56.30 32.06 21.94
N TYR A 6 55.74 30.86 21.84
CA TYR A 6 56.10 29.89 20.81
C TYR A 6 54.85 29.44 20.04
N PHE A 7 54.84 29.73 18.73
CA PHE A 7 54.00 29.01 17.78
C PHE A 7 54.54 27.58 17.66
N ALA A 8 53.67 26.58 17.81
CA ALA A 8 54.01 25.17 17.61
C ALA A 8 53.09 24.58 16.52
N LEU A 9 53.62 24.49 15.29
CA LEU A 9 52.91 23.94 14.15
C LEU A 9 52.71 22.42 14.33
N LYS A 10 51.49 21.98 14.64
CA LYS A 10 51.13 20.54 14.57
C LYS A 10 50.71 20.19 13.14
N LEU A 11 51.51 19.36 12.48
CA LEU A 11 51.07 18.62 11.30
C LEU A 11 49.92 17.70 11.72
N PHE A 12 48.74 17.88 11.12
CA PHE A 12 47.78 16.79 10.98
C PHE A 12 48.11 16.06 9.67
N LEU A 13 48.52 14.79 9.76
CA LEU A 13 48.40 13.89 8.63
C LEU A 13 46.91 13.56 8.48
N SER A 14 46.23 14.25 7.57
CA SER A 14 44.92 13.84 7.09
C SER A 14 45.08 12.57 6.26
N ALA A 15 45.02 11.42 6.93
CA ALA A 15 44.87 10.13 6.28
C ALA A 15 43.45 10.03 5.72
N SER A 16 43.25 10.60 4.53
CA SER A 16 42.00 10.55 3.79
C SER A 16 41.75 9.12 3.27
N PHE A 17 41.27 8.25 4.16
CA PHE A 17 40.59 7.04 3.74
C PHE A 17 39.35 7.45 2.97
N ALA A 18 39.30 7.10 1.68
CA ALA A 18 38.10 7.25 0.86
C ALA A 18 37.06 6.24 1.35
N GLN A 19 36.19 6.67 2.28
CA GLN A 19 35.13 5.86 2.83
C GLN A 19 33.97 5.77 1.81
N VAL A 20 34.19 5.00 0.74
CA VAL A 20 33.14 4.62 -0.21
C VAL A 20 32.18 3.68 0.52
N SER A 21 31.12 4.27 1.06
CA SER A 21 30.08 3.58 1.82
C SER A 21 28.81 4.45 1.86
N ASP A 22 28.40 5.00 0.71
CA ASP A 22 26.99 5.35 0.53
C ASP A 22 26.18 4.07 0.74
N SER A 23 25.14 4.16 1.56
CA SER A 23 24.58 2.99 2.21
C SER A 23 23.68 2.19 1.28
N VAL A 24 24.01 0.91 1.13
CA VAL A 24 23.29 -0.04 0.29
C VAL A 24 22.17 -0.68 1.11
N LEU A 25 20.93 -0.41 0.73
CA LEU A 25 19.75 -1.12 1.23
C LEU A 25 19.91 -2.62 0.97
N HIS A 26 19.57 -3.42 1.96
CA HIS A 26 19.67 -4.87 1.87
C HIS A 26 18.61 -5.56 2.73
N TYR A 27 18.19 -6.74 2.30
CA TYR A 27 17.42 -7.66 3.13
C TYR A 27 18.36 -8.40 4.09
N ALA A 28 17.85 -8.67 5.29
CA ALA A 28 18.40 -9.64 6.22
C ALA A 28 17.43 -10.82 6.37
N THR A 29 17.79 -11.79 7.21
CA THR A 29 16.90 -12.90 7.58
C THR A 29 15.57 -12.36 8.14
N THR A 30 14.46 -12.91 7.66
CA THR A 30 13.10 -12.55 8.07
C THR A 30 12.71 -13.21 9.41
N PRO A 31 11.61 -12.79 10.07
CA PRO A 31 11.19 -13.32 11.37
C PRO A 31 11.07 -14.85 11.46
N ASN A 32 10.59 -15.54 10.41
CA ASN A 32 10.47 -16.99 10.41
C ASN A 32 11.68 -17.70 9.75
N GLY A 33 12.81 -16.99 9.58
CA GLY A 33 14.11 -17.58 9.25
C GLY A 33 14.53 -17.54 7.78
N PHE A 34 13.73 -16.95 6.88
CA PHE A 34 13.99 -16.98 5.44
C PHE A 34 15.01 -15.92 4.99
N THR A 35 15.77 -16.23 3.94
CA THR A 35 16.76 -15.32 3.33
C THR A 35 16.50 -15.07 1.83
N THR A 36 15.32 -15.48 1.35
CA THR A 36 14.82 -15.26 -0.01
C THR A 36 13.29 -15.23 0.01
N PRO A 37 12.62 -14.41 -0.82
CA PRO A 37 11.17 -14.47 -0.98
C PRO A 37 10.74 -15.77 -1.69
N PRO A 38 9.47 -16.18 -1.58
CA PRO A 38 8.95 -17.39 -2.20
C PRO A 38 8.84 -17.23 -3.73
N ARG A 39 9.02 -18.34 -4.45
CA ARG A 39 8.76 -18.47 -5.88
C ARG A 39 7.80 -19.63 -6.10
N GLY A 40 6.79 -19.47 -6.95
CA GLY A 40 5.74 -20.49 -7.05
C GLY A 40 4.53 -20.06 -7.85
N TRP A 41 3.35 -20.43 -7.35
CA TRP A 41 2.03 -20.18 -7.92
C TRP A 41 1.00 -19.94 -6.81
N ASN A 42 0.02 -19.10 -7.06
CA ASN A 42 -1.14 -18.88 -6.19
C ASN A 42 -2.43 -18.95 -7.03
N SER A 43 -3.45 -19.62 -6.51
CA SER A 43 -4.67 -19.90 -7.26
C SER A 43 -5.54 -18.66 -7.55
N PHE A 44 -5.39 -17.56 -6.81
CA PHE A 44 -6.31 -16.42 -6.87
C PHE A 44 -6.41 -15.78 -8.25
N GLY A 45 -5.28 -15.64 -8.95
CA GLY A 45 -5.24 -15.05 -10.29
C GLY A 45 -6.15 -15.74 -11.31
N LEU A 46 -6.39 -17.05 -11.16
CA LEU A 46 -7.36 -17.78 -11.96
C LEU A 46 -8.75 -17.85 -11.31
N GLN A 47 -8.83 -17.72 -9.98
CA GLN A 47 -10.12 -17.62 -9.29
C GLN A 47 -10.83 -16.29 -9.52
N SER A 48 -10.13 -15.20 -9.84
CA SER A 48 -10.77 -13.88 -10.02
C SER A 48 -11.35 -13.65 -11.43
N LEU A 49 -11.00 -14.48 -12.41
CA LEU A 49 -11.54 -14.45 -13.78
C LEU A 49 -13.04 -14.77 -13.88
N GLN A 50 -13.67 -14.40 -15.00
CA GLN A 50 -15.03 -14.81 -15.40
C GLN A 50 -15.06 -15.62 -16.72
N ASP A 51 -16.22 -15.67 -17.40
CA ASP A 51 -16.46 -16.23 -18.73
C ASP A 51 -15.88 -17.64 -18.99
N GLY A 52 -15.99 -18.53 -18.00
CA GLY A 52 -15.53 -19.91 -18.11
C GLY A 52 -14.00 -20.09 -18.08
N LYS A 53 -13.23 -19.00 -17.92
CA LYS A 53 -11.78 -19.03 -17.65
C LYS A 53 -11.48 -19.20 -16.15
N LYS A 54 -12.48 -18.98 -15.28
CA LYS A 54 -12.35 -19.12 -13.82
C LYS A 54 -11.92 -20.53 -13.42
N LEU A 55 -10.85 -20.65 -12.64
CA LEU A 55 -10.45 -21.91 -12.02
C LEU A 55 -11.55 -22.40 -11.08
N VAL A 56 -11.99 -23.65 -11.27
CA VAL A 56 -12.78 -24.35 -10.26
C VAL A 56 -11.81 -24.80 -9.17
N LEU A 57 -11.80 -24.12 -8.03
CA LEU A 57 -10.92 -24.46 -6.92
C LEU A 57 -11.32 -25.82 -6.34
N ASN A 58 -10.57 -26.86 -6.70
CA ASN A 58 -10.66 -28.22 -6.17
C ASN A 58 -9.30 -28.93 -6.29
N GLN A 59 -9.14 -30.07 -5.61
CA GLN A 59 -7.87 -30.79 -5.57
C GLN A 59 -7.34 -31.20 -6.96
N GLU A 60 -8.19 -31.70 -7.86
CA GLU A 60 -7.78 -32.13 -9.21
C GLU A 60 -7.25 -30.95 -10.03
N SER A 61 -7.95 -29.81 -9.98
CA SER A 61 -7.59 -28.61 -10.74
C SER A 61 -6.30 -27.96 -10.20
N VAL A 62 -6.06 -28.03 -8.89
CA VAL A 62 -4.80 -27.58 -8.26
C VAL A 62 -3.65 -28.52 -8.61
N ILE A 63 -3.87 -29.85 -8.61
CA ILE A 63 -2.84 -30.80 -9.06
C ILE A 63 -2.47 -30.54 -10.53
N ALA A 64 -3.45 -30.33 -11.42
CA ALA A 64 -3.17 -30.01 -12.83
C ALA A 64 -2.33 -28.74 -13.02
N GLN A 65 -2.53 -27.71 -12.19
CA GLN A 65 -1.69 -26.51 -12.18
C GLN A 65 -0.29 -26.82 -11.64
N CYS A 66 -0.18 -27.46 -10.48
CA CYS A 66 1.10 -27.68 -9.82
C CYS A 66 1.95 -28.83 -10.44
N ASP A 67 1.35 -29.73 -11.23
CA ASP A 67 2.07 -30.62 -12.15
C ASP A 67 2.83 -29.84 -13.23
N ASN A 68 2.29 -28.70 -13.68
CA ASN A 68 3.02 -27.80 -14.58
C ASN A 68 4.04 -26.94 -13.82
N LEU A 69 3.78 -26.58 -12.55
CA LEU A 69 4.77 -25.94 -11.68
C LEU A 69 6.02 -26.83 -11.49
N GLU A 70 5.85 -28.15 -11.35
CA GLU A 70 6.97 -29.11 -11.25
C GLU A 70 7.96 -28.95 -12.41
N THR A 71 7.49 -28.69 -13.63
CA THR A 71 8.36 -28.53 -14.81
C THR A 71 9.32 -27.35 -14.71
N ILE A 72 8.93 -26.28 -14.00
CA ILE A 72 9.73 -25.06 -13.75
C ILE A 72 10.33 -25.00 -12.34
N SER A 73 10.13 -26.03 -11.51
CA SER A 73 10.64 -26.11 -10.13
C SER A 73 12.17 -25.99 -10.04
N HIS A 74 12.89 -26.44 -11.08
CA HIS A 74 14.34 -26.31 -11.21
C HIS A 74 14.82 -24.84 -11.30
N LEU A 75 13.91 -23.88 -11.55
CA LEU A 75 14.13 -22.43 -11.49
C LEU A 75 13.76 -21.86 -10.09
N GLY A 76 13.47 -22.71 -9.11
CA GLY A 76 13.08 -22.36 -7.74
C GLY A 76 11.57 -22.18 -7.52
N TYR A 77 10.75 -22.21 -8.58
CA TYR A 77 9.29 -22.06 -8.50
C TYR A 77 8.65 -23.30 -7.87
N THR A 78 8.46 -23.28 -6.55
CA THR A 78 8.19 -24.47 -5.72
C THR A 78 6.93 -24.38 -4.88
N TYR A 79 6.47 -23.18 -4.50
CA TYR A 79 5.25 -23.04 -3.69
C TYR A 79 3.98 -23.18 -4.54
N CYS A 80 3.10 -24.12 -4.19
CA CYS A 80 1.76 -24.32 -4.73
C CYS A 80 0.74 -23.80 -3.70
N SER A 81 0.30 -22.55 -3.84
CA SER A 81 -0.51 -21.86 -2.82
C SER A 81 -2.00 -21.89 -3.14
N LEU A 82 -2.78 -22.45 -2.20
CA LEU A 82 -4.23 -22.33 -2.17
C LEU A 82 -4.64 -20.96 -1.62
N ASP A 83 -5.24 -20.14 -2.46
CA ASP A 83 -5.90 -18.92 -2.00
C ASP A 83 -7.31 -19.23 -1.42
N SER A 84 -8.08 -18.18 -1.10
CA SER A 84 -9.43 -18.27 -0.50
C SER A 84 -10.32 -19.35 -1.14
N GLY A 85 -11.10 -20.05 -0.30
CA GLY A 85 -12.07 -21.07 -0.72
C GLY A 85 -11.73 -22.54 -0.41
N TRP A 86 -10.52 -22.85 0.10
CA TRP A 86 -10.13 -24.23 0.44
C TRP A 86 -10.69 -24.75 1.78
N SER A 87 -11.12 -23.83 2.66
CA SER A 87 -11.51 -24.11 4.05
C SER A 87 -13.01 -24.01 4.31
N VAL A 88 -13.48 -24.64 5.39
CA VAL A 88 -14.85 -24.48 5.91
C VAL A 88 -15.21 -23.01 6.15
N GLY A 89 -16.43 -22.61 5.78
CA GLY A 89 -16.78 -21.19 5.63
C GLY A 89 -17.10 -20.42 6.92
N CYS A 90 -17.84 -21.01 7.86
CA CYS A 90 -18.44 -20.26 8.98
C CYS A 90 -18.39 -20.94 10.37
N ASN A 91 -17.81 -22.15 10.46
CA ASN A 91 -17.59 -22.87 11.72
C ASN A 91 -16.37 -23.78 11.53
N GLY A 92 -15.45 -23.82 12.49
CA GLY A 92 -14.32 -24.74 12.51
C GLY A 92 -14.67 -26.11 13.08
N ASP A 93 -13.64 -26.90 13.39
CA ASP A 93 -13.78 -28.20 14.04
C ASP A 93 -14.34 -28.12 15.48
N GLU A 94 -14.36 -29.23 16.23
CA GLU A 94 -14.87 -29.25 17.61
C GLU A 94 -14.15 -28.28 18.57
N ASN A 95 -12.90 -27.87 18.25
CA ASN A 95 -12.09 -26.90 18.99
C ASN A 95 -12.02 -25.52 18.29
N GLY A 96 -12.84 -25.29 17.26
CA GLY A 96 -12.91 -24.03 16.49
C GLY A 96 -11.72 -23.78 15.55
N ARG A 97 -10.92 -24.80 15.23
CA ARG A 97 -9.77 -24.68 14.32
C ARG A 97 -10.23 -24.63 12.86
N THR A 98 -9.53 -23.87 12.02
CA THR A 98 -9.85 -23.76 10.59
C THR A 98 -9.44 -25.04 9.87
N ILE A 99 -10.42 -25.79 9.36
CA ILE A 99 -10.24 -27.05 8.62
C ILE A 99 -10.54 -26.91 7.13
N TYR A 100 -9.97 -27.80 6.33
CA TYR A 100 -10.27 -27.88 4.90
C TYR A 100 -11.70 -28.38 4.65
N ASP A 101 -12.31 -27.95 3.55
CA ASP A 101 -13.58 -28.54 3.11
C ASP A 101 -13.30 -29.91 2.49
N SER A 102 -13.73 -30.98 3.17
CA SER A 102 -13.50 -32.37 2.77
C SER A 102 -14.30 -32.83 1.55
N SER A 103 -15.23 -31.99 1.04
CA SER A 103 -15.90 -32.20 -0.25
C SER A 103 -15.11 -31.63 -1.44
N ILE A 104 -14.11 -30.78 -1.18
CA ILE A 104 -13.33 -30.05 -2.19
C ILE A 104 -11.85 -30.49 -2.19
N PHE A 105 -11.29 -30.77 -1.01
CA PHE A 105 -9.87 -31.11 -0.80
C PHE A 105 -9.66 -32.23 0.22
N ASN A 106 -8.51 -32.91 0.10
CA ASN A 106 -7.87 -33.68 1.15
C ASN A 106 -6.44 -33.11 1.33
N ILE A 107 -6.31 -32.06 2.14
CA ILE A 107 -5.07 -31.27 2.23
C ILE A 107 -3.83 -32.10 2.61
N PRO A 108 -3.87 -33.05 3.57
CA PRO A 108 -2.73 -33.94 3.83
C PRO A 108 -2.30 -34.77 2.61
N ALA A 109 -3.25 -35.24 1.79
CA ALA A 109 -2.93 -35.98 0.56
C ALA A 109 -2.35 -35.05 -0.52
N LEU A 110 -2.90 -33.84 -0.66
CA LEU A 110 -2.36 -32.82 -1.58
C LEU A 110 -0.93 -32.42 -1.19
N ALA A 111 -0.66 -32.17 0.10
CA ALA A 111 0.69 -31.88 0.58
C ALA A 111 1.65 -33.02 0.27
N THR A 112 1.25 -34.28 0.53
CA THR A 112 2.06 -35.46 0.19
C THR A 112 2.42 -35.49 -1.31
N ILE A 113 1.42 -35.29 -2.19
CA ILE A 113 1.62 -35.27 -3.66
C ILE A 113 2.58 -34.14 -4.09
N LEU A 114 2.50 -32.96 -3.44
CA LEU A 114 3.39 -31.84 -3.71
C LEU A 114 4.81 -32.09 -3.20
N HIS A 115 4.96 -32.63 -1.98
CA HIS A 115 6.25 -32.93 -1.36
C HIS A 115 7.00 -34.05 -2.10
N ASP A 116 6.29 -35.07 -2.60
CA ASP A 116 6.85 -36.12 -3.48
C ASP A 116 7.42 -35.55 -4.80
N LYS A 117 6.96 -34.36 -5.23
CA LYS A 117 7.44 -33.60 -6.40
C LYS A 117 8.51 -32.55 -6.07
N GLY A 118 8.90 -32.42 -4.79
CA GLY A 118 9.78 -31.35 -4.33
C GLY A 118 9.14 -29.95 -4.32
N LEU A 119 7.81 -29.87 -4.44
CA LEU A 119 7.02 -28.66 -4.29
C LEU A 119 6.64 -28.45 -2.81
N LYS A 120 6.08 -27.29 -2.49
CA LYS A 120 5.66 -26.85 -1.16
C LYS A 120 4.18 -26.45 -1.16
N LEU A 121 3.43 -26.71 -0.09
CA LEU A 121 2.01 -26.34 0.02
C LEU A 121 1.82 -24.97 0.71
N GLY A 122 1.08 -24.06 0.08
CA GLY A 122 0.59 -22.84 0.72
C GLY A 122 -0.92 -22.86 1.00
N ILE A 123 -1.34 -22.18 2.07
CA ILE A 123 -2.75 -21.93 2.39
C ILE A 123 -3.03 -20.46 2.70
N TYR A 124 -4.28 -20.07 2.51
CA TYR A 124 -4.84 -18.76 2.81
C TYR A 124 -5.64 -18.76 4.12
N ILE A 125 -5.49 -17.72 4.95
CA ILE A 125 -6.19 -17.58 6.24
C ILE A 125 -6.66 -16.14 6.45
N ASN A 126 -7.88 -15.99 6.99
CA ASN A 126 -8.38 -14.72 7.52
C ASN A 126 -8.10 -14.61 9.04
N PRO A 127 -7.68 -13.43 9.55
CA PRO A 127 -7.62 -13.11 10.97
C PRO A 127 -8.91 -13.40 11.74
N GLY A 128 -8.76 -13.53 13.06
CA GLY A 128 -9.88 -13.82 13.95
C GLY A 128 -10.38 -15.26 13.84
N PHE A 129 -11.50 -15.54 14.52
CA PHE A 129 -12.11 -16.86 14.64
C PHE A 129 -13.56 -16.83 14.15
N PHE A 130 -14.14 -17.98 13.82
CA PHE A 130 -15.51 -18.04 13.29
C PHE A 130 -16.55 -17.63 14.34
N SER A 131 -17.53 -16.79 13.96
CA SER A 131 -18.54 -16.29 14.90
C SER A 131 -19.46 -17.40 15.44
N GLY A 132 -19.69 -18.45 14.67
CA GLY A 132 -20.38 -19.67 15.10
C GLY A 132 -19.65 -20.44 16.20
N ASP A 133 -18.32 -20.29 16.30
CA ASP A 133 -17.48 -21.00 17.27
C ASP A 133 -17.37 -20.30 18.62
N LYS A 134 -17.97 -19.11 18.79
CA LYS A 134 -17.90 -18.28 20.01
C LYS A 134 -18.17 -19.04 21.33
N ASP A 135 -18.96 -20.11 21.29
CA ASP A 135 -19.34 -20.91 22.44
C ASP A 135 -18.51 -22.19 22.64
N LYS A 136 -17.65 -22.54 21.68
CA LYS A 136 -16.64 -23.61 21.79
C LYS A 136 -15.50 -23.18 22.72
N VAL A 137 -14.73 -24.16 23.18
CA VAL A 137 -13.52 -23.98 23.99
C VAL A 137 -12.29 -24.13 23.10
N ILE A 138 -11.28 -23.30 23.33
CA ILE A 138 -10.02 -23.30 22.58
C ILE A 138 -9.16 -24.50 23.02
N GLU A 139 -8.58 -25.25 22.06
CA GLU A 139 -7.83 -26.49 22.32
C GLU A 139 -6.76 -26.29 23.42
N GLY A 140 -6.69 -27.23 24.37
CA GLY A 140 -5.73 -27.20 25.47
C GLY A 140 -6.06 -26.23 26.61
N THR A 141 -7.17 -25.48 26.53
CA THR A 141 -7.56 -24.48 27.52
C THR A 141 -8.92 -24.78 28.17
N ASN A 142 -9.38 -23.89 29.07
CA ASN A 142 -10.80 -23.79 29.47
C ASN A 142 -11.42 -22.45 29.01
N VAL A 143 -10.81 -21.79 28.03
CA VAL A 143 -11.19 -20.46 27.54
C VAL A 143 -12.17 -20.60 26.37
N LYS A 144 -13.24 -19.81 26.37
CA LYS A 144 -14.17 -19.72 25.23
C LYS A 144 -13.71 -18.70 24.20
N PHE A 145 -14.04 -18.94 22.93
CA PHE A 145 -13.84 -17.97 21.87
C PHE A 145 -14.51 -16.61 22.14
N SER A 146 -15.72 -16.62 22.70
CA SER A 146 -16.42 -15.40 23.15
C SER A 146 -15.69 -14.59 24.22
N SER A 147 -14.77 -15.20 25.00
CA SER A 147 -13.91 -14.47 25.95
C SER A 147 -12.62 -13.92 25.35
N ILE A 148 -12.27 -14.29 24.11
CA ILE A 148 -11.15 -13.69 23.36
C ILE A 148 -11.64 -12.74 22.24
N ALA A 149 -12.93 -12.48 22.13
CA ALA A 149 -13.48 -11.54 21.14
C ALA A 149 -12.93 -10.11 21.38
N ALA A 150 -12.57 -9.41 20.31
CA ALA A 150 -12.28 -7.98 20.38
C ALA A 150 -13.55 -7.18 20.76
N THR A 151 -13.36 -6.03 21.39
CA THR A 151 -14.45 -5.13 21.81
C THR A 151 -14.28 -3.67 21.34
N GLY A 152 -13.18 -3.36 20.65
CA GLY A 152 -13.04 -2.10 19.89
C GLY A 152 -13.86 -2.15 18.60
N ASP A 153 -14.05 -1.01 17.95
CA ASP A 153 -14.75 -0.79 16.65
C ASP A 153 -16.14 -1.44 16.45
N GLY A 154 -16.72 -2.03 17.51
CA GLY A 154 -17.92 -2.86 17.44
C GLY A 154 -17.64 -4.32 17.03
N ASN A 155 -16.39 -4.66 16.67
CA ASN A 155 -15.96 -5.98 16.18
C ASN A 155 -16.89 -6.53 15.07
N PRO A 156 -16.93 -5.86 13.90
CA PRO A 156 -17.83 -6.23 12.83
C PRO A 156 -17.50 -7.62 12.29
N GLU A 157 -18.53 -8.44 12.06
CA GLU A 157 -18.34 -9.76 11.47
C GLU A 157 -18.03 -9.62 9.98
N PHE A 158 -16.92 -10.23 9.54
CA PHE A 158 -16.50 -10.27 8.14
C PHE A 158 -16.13 -11.69 7.75
N ASN A 159 -16.65 -12.20 6.62
CA ASN A 159 -16.47 -13.58 6.17
C ASN A 159 -16.71 -14.62 7.29
N CYS A 160 -17.83 -14.49 8.01
CA CYS A 160 -18.19 -15.30 9.18
C CYS A 160 -17.19 -15.29 10.34
N ARG A 161 -16.27 -14.31 10.42
CA ARG A 161 -15.26 -14.21 11.49
C ARG A 161 -15.40 -12.93 12.31
N LEU A 162 -15.06 -13.06 13.59
CA LEU A 162 -14.88 -11.96 14.54
C LEU A 162 -13.39 -11.79 14.83
N ASN A 163 -12.95 -10.54 14.96
CA ASN A 163 -11.60 -10.22 15.41
C ASN A 163 -11.41 -10.66 16.87
N ALA A 164 -10.18 -11.02 17.22
CA ALA A 164 -9.82 -11.37 18.59
C ALA A 164 -9.09 -10.21 19.29
N ASN A 165 -9.20 -10.17 20.60
CA ASN A 165 -8.24 -9.48 21.44
C ASN A 165 -7.02 -10.40 21.57
N TRP A 166 -5.91 -10.03 20.93
CA TRP A 166 -4.72 -10.89 20.82
C TRP A 166 -3.84 -10.91 22.08
N ASP A 167 -4.17 -10.08 23.09
CA ASP A 167 -3.42 -9.90 24.33
C ASP A 167 -4.04 -10.60 25.56
N VAL A 168 -5.10 -11.41 25.38
CA VAL A 168 -5.76 -12.16 26.48
C VAL A 168 -5.46 -13.67 26.43
N PRO A 169 -5.49 -14.38 27.59
CA PRO A 169 -5.28 -15.82 27.64
C PRO A 169 -6.23 -16.59 26.72
N GLY A 170 -5.74 -17.63 26.06
CA GLY A 170 -6.47 -18.39 25.04
C GLY A 170 -6.24 -17.88 23.61
N ALA A 171 -5.95 -16.59 23.40
CA ALA A 171 -5.77 -16.04 22.05
C ALA A 171 -4.52 -16.61 21.36
N GLN A 172 -3.42 -16.81 22.09
CA GLN A 172 -2.22 -17.43 21.55
C GLN A 172 -2.41 -18.94 21.35
N GLU A 173 -3.08 -19.61 22.27
CA GLU A 173 -3.38 -21.04 22.20
C GLU A 173 -4.27 -21.39 20.99
N TYR A 174 -5.11 -20.46 20.55
CA TYR A 174 -5.83 -20.55 19.28
C TYR A 174 -4.89 -20.56 18.06
N CYS A 175 -3.93 -19.63 17.99
CA CYS A 175 -2.95 -19.60 16.91
C CYS A 175 -2.05 -20.86 16.94
N ASP A 176 -1.58 -21.25 18.13
CA ASP A 176 -0.74 -22.43 18.36
C ASP A 176 -1.43 -23.72 17.86
N SER A 177 -2.71 -23.91 18.21
CA SER A 177 -3.49 -25.09 17.82
C SER A 177 -3.78 -25.14 16.32
N ASN A 178 -4.05 -24.01 15.68
CA ASN A 178 -4.25 -23.93 14.23
C ASN A 178 -2.94 -24.21 13.47
N VAL A 179 -1.84 -23.54 13.79
CA VAL A 179 -0.55 -23.72 13.11
C VAL A 179 -0.01 -25.13 13.29
N LYS A 180 -0.12 -25.70 14.50
CA LYS A 180 0.22 -27.11 14.76
C LYS A 180 -0.61 -28.08 13.92
N LEU A 181 -1.90 -27.81 13.73
CA LEU A 181 -2.79 -28.61 12.88
C LEU A 181 -2.36 -28.52 11.41
N TRP A 182 -2.12 -27.31 10.88
CA TRP A 182 -1.72 -27.09 9.49
C TRP A 182 -0.33 -27.67 9.19
N ALA A 183 0.61 -27.55 10.12
CA ALA A 183 1.92 -28.21 10.05
C ALA A 183 1.80 -29.74 10.02
N SER A 184 0.84 -30.32 10.77
CA SER A 184 0.56 -31.77 10.73
C SER A 184 -0.03 -32.26 9.40
N TRP A 185 -0.55 -31.35 8.56
CA TRP A 185 -0.96 -31.65 7.18
C TRP A 185 0.14 -31.39 6.14
N GLY A 186 1.29 -30.83 6.53
CA GLY A 186 2.37 -30.50 5.61
C GLY A 186 2.28 -29.11 4.97
N VAL A 187 1.62 -28.12 5.58
CA VAL A 187 1.65 -26.72 5.10
C VAL A 187 3.06 -26.11 5.26
N ASP A 188 3.59 -25.48 4.22
CA ASP A 188 4.90 -24.79 4.16
C ASP A 188 4.78 -23.25 4.11
N TYR A 189 3.57 -22.73 3.89
CA TYR A 189 3.34 -21.31 3.59
C TYR A 189 1.93 -20.87 4.04
N ILE A 190 1.82 -19.68 4.62
CA ILE A 190 0.56 -19.05 5.03
C ILE A 190 0.50 -17.64 4.44
N LYS A 191 -0.52 -17.37 3.60
CA LYS A 191 -0.99 -16.01 3.29
C LYS A 191 -2.05 -15.64 4.32
N LEU A 192 -1.72 -14.73 5.24
CA LEU A 192 -2.65 -14.15 6.20
C LEU A 192 -3.23 -12.88 5.60
N ASP A 193 -4.48 -12.95 5.14
CA ASP A 193 -5.12 -11.90 4.34
C ASP A 193 -6.07 -11.02 5.16
N TYR A 194 -6.59 -9.92 4.59
CA TYR A 194 -7.47 -8.98 5.29
C TYR A 194 -6.88 -8.45 6.62
N VAL A 195 -5.54 -8.37 6.69
CA VAL A 195 -4.83 -7.74 7.82
C VAL A 195 -4.97 -6.22 7.71
N ASN A 196 -5.30 -5.59 8.84
CA ASN A 196 -5.50 -4.16 8.98
C ASN A 196 -4.64 -3.60 10.13
N PRO A 197 -4.22 -2.32 10.05
CA PRO A 197 -4.68 -1.30 9.09
C PRO A 197 -3.98 -1.33 7.72
N GLY A 198 -4.73 -0.99 6.67
CA GLY A 198 -4.16 -0.33 5.48
C GLY A 198 -5.03 -0.26 4.22
N SER A 199 -5.96 -1.20 4.00
CA SER A 199 -6.71 -1.24 2.73
C SER A 199 -7.93 -0.30 2.74
N PRO A 200 -8.11 0.57 1.72
CA PRO A 200 -9.25 1.48 1.64
C PRO A 200 -10.58 0.80 1.32
N GLU A 201 -10.58 -0.37 0.67
CA GLU A 201 -11.80 -1.03 0.17
C GLU A 201 -12.38 -2.07 1.15
N GLY A 202 -12.01 -1.99 2.43
CA GLY A 202 -12.32 -2.99 3.46
C GLY A 202 -13.77 -3.17 3.92
N GLY A 203 -14.70 -2.30 3.53
CA GLY A 203 -16.11 -2.40 3.95
C GLY A 203 -16.26 -2.48 5.48
N THR A 204 -16.82 -3.59 5.98
CA THR A 204 -17.02 -3.85 7.42
C THR A 204 -15.93 -4.75 8.02
N LEU A 205 -14.66 -4.49 7.72
CA LEU A 205 -13.52 -5.10 8.42
C LEU A 205 -13.25 -4.41 9.79
N PRO A 206 -12.63 -5.12 10.75
CA PRO A 206 -12.08 -4.49 11.94
C PRO A 206 -10.97 -3.48 11.58
N SER A 207 -10.89 -2.41 12.35
CA SER A 207 -9.95 -1.29 12.17
C SER A 207 -8.48 -1.69 12.38
N ASN A 208 -8.25 -2.71 13.20
CA ASN A 208 -6.93 -3.26 13.51
C ASN A 208 -7.00 -4.77 13.75
N SER A 209 -6.31 -5.55 12.93
CA SER A 209 -6.13 -7.00 13.08
C SER A 209 -4.65 -7.42 13.11
N SER A 210 -3.71 -6.46 13.14
CA SER A 210 -2.26 -6.69 13.12
C SER A 210 -1.73 -7.62 14.22
N GLY A 211 -2.40 -7.69 15.38
CA GLY A 211 -2.07 -8.65 16.45
C GLY A 211 -2.16 -10.12 16.02
N ALA A 212 -2.96 -10.44 14.98
CA ALA A 212 -3.02 -11.77 14.39
C ALA A 212 -1.67 -12.19 13.78
N VAL A 213 -0.93 -11.25 13.17
CA VAL A 213 0.38 -11.51 12.55
C VAL A 213 1.37 -12.02 13.59
N ALA A 214 1.49 -11.30 14.72
CA ALA A 214 2.36 -11.70 15.82
C ALA A 214 1.88 -12.99 16.52
N CYS A 215 0.56 -13.24 16.53
CA CYS A 215 0.00 -14.47 17.09
C CYS A 215 0.35 -15.71 16.25
N TYR A 216 0.26 -15.62 14.92
CA TYR A 216 0.64 -16.69 14.01
C TYR A 216 2.16 -16.89 13.93
N HIS A 217 2.96 -15.82 13.93
CA HIS A 217 4.42 -15.91 14.04
C HIS A 217 4.88 -16.71 15.28
N ARG A 218 4.42 -16.33 16.47
CA ARG A 218 4.74 -17.04 17.73
C ARG A 218 4.16 -18.46 17.81
N ALA A 219 3.28 -18.83 16.89
CA ALA A 219 2.80 -20.21 16.74
C ALA A 219 3.68 -21.02 15.77
N ILE A 220 4.26 -20.38 14.75
CA ILE A 220 5.28 -20.95 13.86
C ILE A 220 6.59 -21.20 14.63
N GLU A 221 7.01 -20.29 15.52
CA GLU A 221 8.18 -20.47 16.40
C GLU A 221 8.13 -21.73 17.30
N LYS A 222 6.95 -22.34 17.48
CA LYS A 222 6.72 -23.49 18.38
C LYS A 222 6.70 -24.85 17.68
N ILE A 223 6.83 -24.88 16.36
CA ILE A 223 6.78 -26.12 15.56
C ILE A 223 8.12 -26.41 14.88
N ASP A 224 8.46 -27.68 14.74
CA ASP A 224 9.67 -28.15 14.04
C ASP A 224 9.44 -28.21 12.53
N ARG A 225 9.06 -27.07 11.93
CA ARG A 225 8.75 -26.93 10.49
C ARG A 225 8.83 -25.47 10.05
N GLU A 226 9.60 -25.22 9.00
CA GLU A 226 9.63 -23.93 8.31
C GLU A 226 8.25 -23.61 7.70
N ILE A 227 7.67 -22.46 8.06
CA ILE A 227 6.47 -21.91 7.42
C ILE A 227 6.72 -20.44 7.10
N PHE A 228 6.60 -20.06 5.83
CA PHE A 228 6.70 -18.67 5.40
C PHE A 228 5.36 -17.94 5.65
N LEU A 229 5.39 -16.78 6.29
CA LEU A 229 4.21 -15.98 6.60
C LEU A 229 4.18 -14.68 5.78
N GLU A 230 3.33 -14.65 4.76
CA GLU A 230 3.02 -13.45 3.96
C GLU A 230 1.76 -12.76 4.50
N ILE A 231 1.76 -11.43 4.60
CA ILE A 231 0.57 -10.66 5.01
C ILE A 231 0.01 -9.82 3.87
N SER A 232 -1.32 -9.85 3.75
CA SER A 232 -2.13 -9.30 2.65
C SER A 232 -3.32 -8.53 3.25
N TRP A 233 -3.94 -7.53 2.61
CA TRP A 233 -4.05 -7.23 1.17
C TRP A 233 -3.67 -5.80 0.75
N LYS A 234 -3.53 -4.88 1.70
CA LYS A 234 -2.76 -3.64 1.53
C LYS A 234 -2.42 -3.12 2.91
N LEU A 235 -1.15 -3.12 3.27
CA LEU A 235 -0.72 -2.80 4.63
C LEU A 235 -0.18 -1.37 4.70
N ASP A 236 -0.65 -0.57 5.66
CA ASP A 236 -0.12 0.79 5.82
C ASP A 236 1.20 0.79 6.61
N TRP A 237 2.27 0.48 5.90
CA TRP A 237 3.64 0.54 6.37
C TRP A 237 4.08 1.94 6.86
N ARG A 238 3.29 2.99 6.62
CA ARG A 238 3.54 4.36 7.12
C ARG A 238 3.19 4.50 8.61
N LEU A 239 2.37 3.60 9.16
CA LEU A 239 2.06 3.57 10.58
C LEU A 239 3.16 2.78 11.31
N ASP A 240 4.13 3.49 11.89
CA ASP A 240 5.30 2.87 12.56
C ASP A 240 4.90 1.76 13.56
N TRP A 241 3.84 1.95 14.35
CA TRP A 241 3.38 0.95 15.33
C TRP A 241 2.86 -0.36 14.69
N ALA A 242 2.30 -0.30 13.48
CA ALA A 242 1.81 -1.47 12.76
C ALA A 242 2.95 -2.10 11.94
N ASN A 243 3.77 -1.27 11.29
CA ASN A 243 4.97 -1.69 10.57
C ASN A 243 6.00 -2.38 11.50
N ASP A 244 6.12 -1.92 12.75
CA ASP A 244 6.93 -2.56 13.78
C ASP A 244 6.48 -3.99 14.08
N ILE A 245 5.17 -4.24 14.13
CA ILE A 245 4.62 -5.60 14.26
C ILE A 245 4.94 -6.40 13.00
N TYR A 246 4.56 -5.89 11.83
CA TYR A 246 4.70 -6.56 10.53
C TYR A 246 6.14 -7.03 10.30
N LYS A 247 7.12 -6.12 10.35
CA LYS A 247 8.55 -6.41 10.12
C LYS A 247 9.20 -7.33 11.17
N SER A 248 8.53 -7.54 12.30
CA SER A 248 8.98 -8.41 13.40
C SER A 248 8.26 -9.77 13.45
N SER A 249 7.33 -10.04 12.53
CA SER A 249 6.52 -11.26 12.57
C SER A 249 6.18 -11.89 11.20
N ALA A 250 6.10 -11.09 10.14
CA ALA A 250 5.86 -11.58 8.77
C ALA A 250 7.14 -11.52 7.92
N ASP A 251 7.25 -12.45 6.97
CA ASP A 251 8.39 -12.56 6.05
C ASP A 251 8.18 -11.76 4.75
N ALA A 252 6.93 -11.59 4.32
CA ALA A 252 6.55 -10.66 3.27
C ALA A 252 5.27 -9.87 3.61
N MET A 253 5.12 -8.68 3.04
CA MET A 253 4.00 -7.76 3.26
C MET A 253 3.54 -7.09 1.97
N ARG A 254 2.24 -7.17 1.67
CA ARG A 254 1.66 -6.60 0.45
C ARG A 254 1.65 -5.07 0.43
N MET A 255 2.25 -4.51 -0.62
CA MET A 255 2.45 -3.06 -0.82
C MET A 255 1.19 -2.32 -1.25
N ASP A 256 0.29 -2.99 -1.97
CA ASP A 256 -0.86 -2.40 -2.64
C ASP A 256 -2.03 -3.38 -2.73
N GLN A 257 -3.24 -2.88 -2.99
CA GLN A 257 -4.39 -3.75 -3.21
C GLN A 257 -4.14 -4.67 -4.41
N ASP A 258 -4.79 -5.83 -4.39
CA ASP A 258 -4.95 -6.74 -5.53
C ASP A 258 -4.88 -6.04 -6.88
N ILE A 259 -3.94 -6.49 -7.71
CA ILE A 259 -3.68 -5.89 -9.03
C ILE A 259 -4.47 -6.58 -10.14
N ASN A 260 -5.01 -7.76 -9.85
CA ASN A 260 -5.74 -8.56 -10.82
C ASN A 260 -7.04 -7.88 -11.27
N ASN A 261 -7.44 -8.11 -12.52
CA ASN A 261 -8.71 -7.59 -13.05
C ASN A 261 -9.87 -8.48 -12.56
N SER A 262 -10.13 -8.45 -11.25
CA SER A 262 -11.15 -9.27 -10.62
C SER A 262 -12.52 -9.02 -11.25
N GLY A 263 -13.11 -10.08 -11.81
CA GLY A 263 -14.36 -10.03 -12.56
C GLY A 263 -14.21 -10.02 -14.09
N GLU A 264 -12.99 -9.93 -14.65
CA GLU A 264 -12.79 -9.78 -16.10
C GLU A 264 -12.39 -11.07 -16.81
N GLY A 265 -12.33 -10.98 -18.15
CA GLY A 265 -11.78 -12.03 -19.01
C GLY A 265 -10.24 -12.02 -19.15
N THR A 266 -9.51 -11.21 -18.37
CA THR A 266 -8.04 -11.08 -18.39
C THR A 266 -7.47 -11.02 -16.98
N LEU A 267 -6.20 -11.39 -16.80
CA LEU A 267 -5.58 -11.52 -15.48
C LEU A 267 -5.25 -10.16 -14.82
N VAL A 268 -4.67 -9.20 -15.55
CA VAL A 268 -4.13 -7.94 -14.99
C VAL A 268 -4.26 -6.78 -15.98
N SER A 269 -4.22 -5.54 -15.50
CA SER A 269 -4.17 -4.32 -16.31
C SER A 269 -2.92 -3.50 -16.02
N TRP A 270 -2.45 -2.73 -17.00
CA TRP A 270 -1.19 -1.98 -16.84
C TRP A 270 -1.29 -0.85 -15.79
N SER A 271 -2.49 -0.30 -15.58
CA SER A 271 -2.74 0.72 -14.54
C SER A 271 -2.58 0.18 -13.11
N THR A 272 -3.03 -1.05 -12.81
CA THR A 272 -2.82 -1.67 -11.50
C THR A 272 -1.37 -2.10 -11.29
N VAL A 273 -0.68 -2.52 -12.35
CA VAL A 273 0.77 -2.77 -12.33
C VAL A 273 1.57 -1.50 -12.02
N GLN A 274 1.26 -0.37 -12.69
CA GLN A 274 1.87 0.92 -12.38
C GLN A 274 1.60 1.33 -10.92
N ARG A 275 0.37 1.14 -10.43
CA ARG A 275 -0.04 1.44 -9.04
C ARG A 275 0.80 0.68 -8.00
N THR A 276 1.00 -0.63 -8.15
CA THR A 276 1.80 -1.42 -7.19
C THR A 276 3.30 -1.08 -7.28
N ILE A 277 3.84 -0.84 -8.48
CA ILE A 277 5.22 -0.36 -8.68
C ILE A 277 5.46 0.98 -7.96
N GLU A 278 4.50 1.90 -8.04
CA GLU A 278 4.58 3.21 -7.38
C GLU A 278 4.34 3.15 -5.86
N MET A 279 3.53 2.20 -5.35
CA MET A 279 3.48 1.92 -3.91
C MET A 279 4.83 1.37 -3.41
N TYR A 280 5.48 0.47 -4.17
CA TYR A 280 6.82 0.00 -3.85
C TYR A 280 7.87 1.12 -3.91
N ARG A 281 7.78 2.03 -4.90
CA ARG A 281 8.65 3.23 -4.98
C ARG A 281 8.58 4.06 -3.70
N GLN A 282 7.37 4.34 -3.21
CA GLN A 282 7.15 5.06 -1.95
C GLN A 282 7.75 4.31 -0.76
N TYR A 283 7.52 3.00 -0.66
CA TYR A 283 8.03 2.16 0.44
C TYR A 283 9.56 2.15 0.50
N ILE A 284 10.23 1.87 -0.63
CA ILE A 284 11.69 1.69 -0.65
C ILE A 284 12.45 3.01 -0.45
N LEU A 285 11.92 4.13 -0.96
CA LEU A 285 12.45 5.48 -0.65
C LEU A 285 12.30 5.81 0.83
N ALA A 286 11.16 5.48 1.46
CA ALA A 286 10.98 5.67 2.89
C ALA A 286 11.91 4.77 3.74
N GLN A 287 12.27 3.58 3.25
CA GLN A 287 13.28 2.75 3.92
C GLN A 287 14.70 3.32 3.73
N GLN A 288 15.01 3.91 2.57
CA GLN A 288 16.31 4.54 2.30
C GLN A 288 16.63 5.66 3.31
N GLU A 289 15.64 6.47 3.67
CA GLU A 289 15.81 7.57 4.65
C GLU A 289 16.08 7.08 6.09
N ARG A 290 15.87 5.79 6.40
CA ARG A 290 16.23 5.18 7.69
C ARG A 290 17.75 4.96 7.85
N GLY A 291 18.52 5.12 6.77
CA GLY A 291 19.96 5.38 6.84
C GLY A 291 20.85 4.13 6.98
N ALA A 292 22.10 4.38 7.40
CA ALA A 292 23.24 3.77 6.71
C ALA A 292 23.47 2.26 6.87
N ASN A 293 22.77 1.59 7.78
CA ASN A 293 22.83 0.14 8.01
C ASN A 293 21.42 -0.43 8.29
N PHE A 294 20.36 0.19 7.76
CA PHE A 294 18.99 -0.30 7.96
C PHE A 294 18.72 -1.55 7.11
N ALA A 295 18.86 -2.71 7.73
CA ALA A 295 18.51 -4.00 7.15
C ALA A 295 16.98 -4.17 7.12
N LEU A 296 16.46 -4.63 5.98
CA LEU A 296 15.03 -4.94 5.82
C LEU A 296 14.77 -6.38 6.26
N THR A 297 13.91 -6.57 7.25
CA THR A 297 13.52 -7.90 7.77
C THR A 297 12.23 -8.43 7.15
N ILE A 298 11.66 -7.74 6.16
CA ILE A 298 10.42 -8.14 5.49
C ILE A 298 10.48 -7.78 4.00
N TYR A 299 10.09 -8.74 3.16
CA TYR A 299 10.01 -8.58 1.72
C TYR A 299 8.73 -7.83 1.29
N PRO A 300 8.78 -7.01 0.23
CA PRO A 300 7.59 -6.40 -0.35
C PRO A 300 6.88 -7.43 -1.24
N ASP A 301 5.62 -7.73 -0.97
CA ASP A 301 4.75 -8.42 -1.93
C ASP A 301 4.12 -7.37 -2.88
N LEU A 302 4.37 -7.53 -4.17
CA LEU A 302 3.80 -6.71 -5.26
C LEU A 302 2.46 -7.26 -5.79
N ASP A 303 1.93 -8.32 -5.18
CA ASP A 303 0.90 -9.26 -5.66
C ASP A 303 1.42 -10.23 -6.75
N ASN A 304 0.54 -11.12 -7.20
CA ASN A 304 0.78 -12.25 -8.09
C ASN A 304 1.50 -11.83 -9.38
N LEU A 305 2.43 -12.68 -9.82
CA LEU A 305 3.25 -12.48 -11.00
C LEU A 305 2.50 -12.91 -12.28
N TYR A 306 1.93 -11.94 -12.99
CA TYR A 306 1.16 -12.15 -14.22
C TYR A 306 2.01 -12.04 -15.48
N VAL A 307 2.86 -13.05 -15.73
CA VAL A 307 3.80 -13.05 -16.87
C VAL A 307 3.82 -14.33 -17.70
N GLY A 308 3.14 -15.40 -17.26
CA GLY A 308 3.26 -16.73 -17.87
C GLY A 308 2.46 -16.96 -19.15
N ASN A 309 1.35 -16.24 -19.36
CA ASN A 309 0.39 -16.51 -20.44
C ASN A 309 0.42 -15.44 -21.56
N ALA A 310 -0.06 -15.82 -22.74
CA ALA A 310 -0.24 -14.92 -23.87
C ALA A 310 -1.03 -13.66 -23.52
N GLN A 311 -0.76 -12.56 -24.22
CA GLN A 311 -1.34 -11.22 -23.98
C GLN A 311 -2.89 -11.24 -23.90
N SER A 312 -3.56 -12.13 -24.64
CA SER A 312 -5.01 -12.30 -24.68
C SER A 312 -5.65 -12.96 -23.44
N LEU A 313 -4.83 -13.56 -22.57
CA LEU A 313 -5.23 -14.01 -21.23
C LEU A 313 -4.65 -13.06 -20.17
N THR A 314 -3.40 -12.63 -20.31
CA THR A 314 -2.75 -11.80 -19.31
C THR A 314 -3.34 -10.38 -19.23
N GLY A 315 -3.78 -9.79 -20.35
CA GLY A 315 -4.36 -8.43 -20.39
C GLY A 315 -3.36 -7.30 -20.61
N ILE A 316 -2.07 -7.64 -20.72
CA ILE A 316 -0.95 -6.72 -20.98
C ILE A 316 -0.02 -7.27 -22.07
N THR A 317 0.70 -6.38 -22.74
CA THR A 317 1.62 -6.67 -23.86
C THR A 317 2.91 -7.37 -23.40
N ASP A 318 3.69 -7.93 -24.33
CA ASP A 318 4.94 -8.64 -23.99
C ASP A 318 6.05 -7.72 -23.42
N GLU A 319 6.13 -6.45 -23.85
CA GLU A 319 7.00 -5.47 -23.18
C GLU A 319 6.51 -5.16 -21.76
N GLN A 320 5.19 -5.05 -21.54
CA GLN A 320 4.61 -4.87 -20.20
C GLN A 320 4.82 -6.11 -19.30
N ARG A 321 4.68 -7.34 -19.83
CA ARG A 321 5.01 -8.60 -19.12
C ARG A 321 6.47 -8.65 -18.70
N LYS A 322 7.38 -8.18 -19.57
CA LYS A 322 8.81 -8.01 -19.25
C LYS A 322 9.03 -6.95 -18.17
N SER A 323 8.30 -5.85 -18.23
CA SER A 323 8.34 -4.79 -17.21
C SER A 323 7.78 -5.23 -15.85
N VAL A 324 6.72 -6.05 -15.80
CA VAL A 324 6.26 -6.74 -14.58
C VAL A 324 7.40 -7.59 -14.02
N MET A 325 7.92 -8.53 -14.81
CA MET A 325 8.98 -9.44 -14.36
C MET A 325 10.21 -8.68 -13.85
N ALA A 326 10.63 -7.61 -14.52
CA ALA A 326 11.77 -6.80 -14.11
C ALA A 326 11.56 -6.04 -12.79
N HIS A 327 10.36 -5.51 -12.51
CA HIS A 327 10.08 -4.83 -11.24
C HIS A 327 9.91 -5.82 -10.07
N TRP A 328 9.28 -6.97 -10.31
CA TRP A 328 9.12 -8.03 -9.31
C TRP A 328 10.46 -8.63 -8.90
N ILE A 329 11.32 -8.93 -9.88
CA ILE A 329 12.72 -9.28 -9.64
C ILE A 329 13.41 -8.15 -8.89
N GLY A 330 13.35 -6.92 -9.40
CA GLY A 330 14.07 -5.77 -8.86
C GLY A 330 13.76 -5.47 -7.39
N ALA A 331 12.49 -5.58 -6.99
CA ALA A 331 12.07 -5.35 -5.61
C ALA A 331 12.51 -6.45 -4.62
N GLY A 332 12.86 -7.65 -5.12
CA GLY A 332 12.98 -8.84 -4.27
C GLY A 332 11.62 -9.31 -3.77
N SER A 333 10.58 -9.26 -4.61
CA SER A 333 9.21 -9.66 -4.27
C SER A 333 9.03 -11.17 -4.23
N SER A 334 7.98 -11.61 -3.52
CA SER A 334 7.31 -12.89 -3.79
C SER A 334 7.05 -13.03 -5.30
N LEU A 335 7.48 -14.14 -5.90
CA LEU A 335 7.28 -14.47 -7.32
C LEU A 335 6.27 -15.62 -7.44
N LEU A 336 5.08 -15.43 -6.87
CA LEU A 336 3.97 -16.38 -6.98
C LEU A 336 3.19 -16.08 -8.25
N LEU A 337 3.28 -16.96 -9.25
CA LEU A 337 2.53 -16.85 -10.49
C LEU A 337 1.03 -16.88 -10.23
N GLY A 338 0.29 -15.87 -10.71
CA GLY A 338 -1.17 -15.92 -10.85
C GLY A 338 -1.64 -16.44 -12.22
N SER A 339 -0.68 -16.87 -13.06
CA SER A 339 -0.88 -17.38 -14.40
C SER A 339 -1.48 -18.80 -14.43
N ASP A 340 -2.09 -19.15 -15.57
CA ASP A 340 -2.51 -20.52 -15.86
C ASP A 340 -1.29 -21.33 -16.31
N LEU A 341 -0.83 -22.23 -15.44
CA LEU A 341 0.35 -23.05 -15.70
C LEU A 341 0.10 -24.12 -16.78
N THR A 342 -1.16 -24.43 -17.09
CA THR A 342 -1.52 -25.31 -18.21
C THR A 342 -1.50 -24.60 -19.57
N GLN A 343 -1.37 -23.27 -19.57
CA GLN A 343 -1.38 -22.41 -20.76
C GLN A 343 -0.20 -21.42 -20.81
N LEU A 344 0.97 -21.83 -20.30
CA LEU A 344 2.21 -21.05 -20.45
C LEU A 344 2.60 -20.93 -21.93
N ASP A 345 3.00 -19.73 -22.36
CA ASP A 345 3.49 -19.50 -23.72
C ASP A 345 5.03 -19.41 -23.78
N ASP A 346 5.59 -19.47 -25.00
CA ASP A 346 7.04 -19.42 -25.23
C ASP A 346 7.69 -18.17 -24.61
N PHE A 347 6.98 -17.03 -24.61
CA PHE A 347 7.51 -15.78 -24.06
C PHE A 347 7.49 -15.76 -22.52
N GLY A 348 6.47 -16.33 -21.89
CA GLY A 348 6.38 -16.50 -20.45
C GLY A 348 7.45 -17.47 -19.94
N LEU A 349 7.62 -18.62 -20.61
CA LEU A 349 8.71 -19.56 -20.33
C LEU A 349 10.08 -18.89 -20.50
N PHE A 350 10.27 -18.07 -21.55
CA PHE A 350 11.50 -17.29 -21.75
C PHE A 350 11.74 -16.25 -20.64
N LEU A 351 10.69 -15.54 -20.18
CA LEU A 351 10.83 -14.59 -19.07
C LEU A 351 11.25 -15.29 -17.76
N LEU A 352 10.67 -16.47 -17.49
CA LEU A 352 10.91 -17.25 -16.27
C LEU A 352 12.26 -17.98 -16.28
N SER A 353 12.75 -18.42 -17.44
CA SER A 353 13.94 -19.29 -17.57
C SER A 353 15.26 -18.58 -17.92
N ASP A 354 15.26 -17.27 -18.22
CA ASP A 354 16.52 -16.54 -18.49
C ASP A 354 17.47 -16.63 -17.29
N GLY A 355 18.65 -17.23 -17.51
CA GLY A 355 19.62 -17.50 -16.44
C GLY A 355 20.11 -16.22 -15.76
N LEU A 356 20.29 -15.13 -16.53
CA LEU A 356 20.75 -13.86 -15.98
C LEU A 356 19.66 -13.14 -15.18
N ALA A 357 18.41 -13.16 -15.62
CA ALA A 357 17.28 -12.67 -14.82
C ALA A 357 17.14 -13.43 -13.49
N ASN A 358 17.41 -14.74 -13.49
CA ASN A 358 17.39 -15.56 -12.27
C ASN A 358 18.59 -15.32 -11.35
N GLU A 359 19.81 -15.15 -11.89
CA GLU A 359 20.98 -14.69 -11.13
C GLU A 359 20.73 -13.29 -10.51
N ILE A 360 20.07 -12.39 -11.25
CA ILE A 360 19.68 -11.06 -10.77
C ILE A 360 18.62 -11.17 -9.66
N ALA A 361 17.63 -12.07 -9.76
CA ALA A 361 16.64 -12.30 -8.70
C ALA A 361 17.27 -12.78 -7.38
N GLY A 362 18.31 -13.63 -7.45
CA GLY A 362 19.10 -14.00 -6.27
C GLY A 362 19.90 -12.84 -5.69
N PHE A 363 20.34 -11.90 -6.53
CA PHE A 363 21.02 -10.68 -6.09
C PHE A 363 20.03 -9.68 -5.43
N THR A 364 18.85 -9.47 -6.01
CA THR A 364 17.87 -8.48 -5.52
C THR A 364 17.08 -8.95 -4.30
N ALA A 365 16.91 -10.26 -4.13
CA ALA A 365 16.48 -10.88 -2.86
C ALA A 365 17.43 -10.60 -1.68
N LYS A 366 18.64 -10.09 -1.95
CA LYS A 366 19.57 -9.53 -0.96
C LYS A 366 19.68 -8.01 -1.02
N TYR A 367 19.65 -7.41 -2.22
CA TYR A 367 19.83 -5.98 -2.47
C TYR A 367 18.67 -5.39 -3.29
N PRO A 368 17.59 -4.89 -2.67
CA PRO A 368 16.44 -4.36 -3.40
C PRO A 368 16.80 -3.17 -4.28
N MET A 369 16.09 -3.03 -5.41
CA MET A 369 16.23 -1.86 -6.26
C MET A 369 15.52 -0.64 -5.65
N ARG A 370 16.14 0.53 -5.77
CA ARG A 370 15.55 1.84 -5.45
C ARG A 370 15.66 2.77 -6.66
N PRO A 371 14.76 3.73 -6.85
CA PRO A 371 14.90 4.70 -7.93
C PRO A 371 16.08 5.65 -7.64
N LEU A 372 16.64 6.25 -8.70
CA LEU A 372 17.63 7.32 -8.64
C LEU A 372 16.99 8.73 -8.64
N ARG A 373 15.67 8.82 -8.84
CA ARG A 373 14.87 10.06 -8.81
C ARG A 373 13.74 9.93 -7.77
N GLY A 374 13.39 11.05 -7.15
CA GLY A 374 12.36 11.14 -6.11
C GLY A 374 12.89 10.97 -4.68
N LYS A 375 12.03 11.24 -3.69
CA LYS A 375 12.27 11.16 -2.23
C LYS A 375 11.10 10.51 -1.49
N ALA A 376 11.23 10.22 -0.20
CA ALA A 376 10.10 9.70 0.58
C ALA A 376 8.96 10.73 0.68
N GLY A 377 7.73 10.25 0.84
CA GLY A 377 6.52 11.08 0.90
C GLY A 377 6.01 11.59 -0.45
N GLU A 378 6.77 11.48 -1.54
CA GLU A 378 6.26 11.80 -2.88
C GLU A 378 5.32 10.71 -3.39
N THR A 379 4.02 11.04 -3.46
CA THR A 379 2.95 10.11 -3.86
C THR A 379 3.03 9.71 -5.33
N ALA A 380 3.35 10.66 -6.21
CA ALA A 380 3.56 10.43 -7.64
C ALA A 380 5.04 10.31 -7.99
N GLY A 381 5.37 9.43 -8.92
CA GLY A 381 6.73 9.19 -9.45
C GLY A 381 7.00 9.93 -10.76
N TYR A 382 7.93 9.40 -11.55
CA TYR A 382 8.25 9.89 -12.90
C TYR A 382 7.90 8.83 -13.95
N GLN A 383 7.53 9.25 -15.17
CA GLN A 383 7.29 8.30 -16.28
C GLN A 383 8.57 7.57 -16.68
N HIS A 384 9.69 8.28 -16.57
CA HIS A 384 11.03 7.79 -16.88
C HIS A 384 11.82 7.65 -15.58
N GLN A 385 12.12 6.41 -15.20
CA GLN A 385 12.88 6.11 -13.99
C GLN A 385 14.07 5.21 -14.30
N VAL A 386 15.15 5.44 -13.56
CA VAL A 386 16.28 4.51 -13.49
C VAL A 386 16.38 4.05 -12.05
N TRP A 387 16.33 2.74 -11.86
CA TRP A 387 16.46 2.09 -10.58
C TRP A 387 17.82 1.40 -10.48
N ILE A 388 18.36 1.32 -9.28
CA ILE A 388 19.58 0.57 -8.97
C ILE A 388 19.39 -0.31 -7.74
N ALA A 389 19.86 -1.55 -7.85
CA ALA A 389 20.03 -2.50 -6.77
C ALA A 389 21.53 -2.72 -6.51
N GLY A 390 21.92 -2.75 -5.24
CA GLY A 390 23.33 -2.73 -4.84
C GLY A 390 23.94 -1.31 -4.87
N PRO A 391 25.26 -1.17 -5.16
CA PRO A 391 26.21 -2.24 -5.45
C PRO A 391 26.45 -3.18 -4.25
N ASP A 392 26.77 -4.45 -4.49
CA ASP A 392 27.29 -5.34 -3.45
C ASP A 392 28.64 -4.80 -2.92
N PRO A 393 28.78 -4.48 -1.62
CA PRO A 393 30.03 -3.92 -1.08
C PRO A 393 31.27 -4.82 -1.22
N ALA A 394 31.10 -6.12 -1.43
CA ALA A 394 32.22 -7.05 -1.59
C ALA A 394 32.78 -7.09 -3.02
N THR A 395 31.91 -7.07 -4.04
CA THR A 395 32.30 -7.22 -5.46
C THR A 395 32.19 -5.94 -6.28
N GLY A 396 31.37 -4.98 -5.86
CA GLY A 396 30.99 -3.80 -6.64
C GLY A 396 29.99 -4.08 -7.77
N VAL A 397 29.42 -5.29 -7.85
CA VAL A 397 28.35 -5.64 -8.79
C VAL A 397 27.08 -4.89 -8.42
N ALA A 398 26.39 -4.33 -9.40
CA ALA A 398 25.07 -3.73 -9.24
C ALA A 398 24.12 -4.21 -10.34
N VAL A 399 22.83 -3.92 -10.16
CA VAL A 399 21.78 -4.17 -11.17
C VAL A 399 21.09 -2.84 -11.46
N ILE A 400 20.96 -2.50 -12.74
CA ILE A 400 20.31 -1.27 -13.22
C ILE A 400 19.06 -1.64 -14.02
N LEU A 401 17.95 -0.96 -13.75
CA LEU A 401 16.70 -1.06 -14.49
C LEU A 401 16.30 0.33 -14.99
N ALA A 402 16.27 0.52 -16.32
CA ALA A 402 15.68 1.72 -16.93
C ALA A 402 14.24 1.40 -17.36
N SER A 403 13.29 2.28 -17.03
CA SER A 403 11.86 2.13 -17.32
C SER A 403 11.26 3.37 -18.01
N ASN A 404 10.32 3.13 -18.92
CA ASN A 404 9.32 4.08 -19.40
C ASN A 404 7.95 3.47 -19.10
N TYR A 405 7.14 4.08 -18.24
CA TYR A 405 5.85 3.51 -17.86
C TYR A 405 4.75 3.73 -18.92
N GLY A 406 4.90 4.71 -19.79
CA GLY A 406 4.08 4.87 -20.99
C GLY A 406 2.62 5.26 -20.78
N THR A 407 1.92 5.38 -21.92
CA THR A 407 0.57 5.94 -22.09
C THR A 407 -0.56 4.98 -21.74
N GLN A 408 -0.31 3.67 -21.76
CA GLN A 408 -1.34 2.62 -21.65
C GLN A 408 -1.87 2.36 -20.22
N GLY A 409 -1.60 3.27 -19.29
CA GLY A 409 -1.87 3.08 -17.85
C GLY A 409 -2.65 4.24 -17.23
N ASP A 410 -2.31 4.61 -16.00
CA ASP A 410 -2.96 5.68 -15.23
C ASP A 410 -1.94 6.78 -14.90
N SER A 411 -1.97 7.88 -15.66
CA SER A 411 -1.00 8.98 -15.54
C SER A 411 -1.02 9.67 -14.17
N ARG A 412 -2.08 9.49 -13.37
CA ARG A 412 -2.22 10.11 -12.04
C ARG A 412 -1.17 9.64 -11.02
N TRP A 413 -0.47 8.54 -11.29
CA TRP A 413 0.65 8.06 -10.46
C TRP A 413 1.98 8.75 -10.80
N PHE A 414 2.02 9.68 -11.76
CA PHE A 414 3.24 10.29 -12.26
C PHE A 414 3.15 11.83 -12.35
N ILE A 415 4.29 12.48 -12.15
CA ILE A 415 4.48 13.94 -12.25
C ILE A 415 4.68 14.38 -13.72
N GLU A 416 5.18 13.46 -14.56
CA GLU A 416 5.37 13.64 -15.99
C GLU A 416 4.15 13.09 -16.74
N GLU A 417 3.63 13.84 -17.73
CA GLU A 417 2.64 13.28 -18.67
C GLU A 417 3.30 12.16 -19.49
N PRO A 418 2.62 11.02 -19.73
CA PRO A 418 3.19 9.92 -20.50
C PRO A 418 3.32 10.28 -21.99
N SER A 419 4.25 9.59 -22.66
CA SER A 419 4.41 9.67 -24.11
C SER A 419 4.71 8.27 -24.67
N ASP A 420 4.16 8.02 -25.86
CA ASP A 420 4.41 6.84 -26.69
C ASP A 420 5.66 6.98 -27.57
N ASP A 421 6.25 8.17 -27.65
CA ASP A 421 7.53 8.41 -28.34
C ASP A 421 8.67 7.62 -27.65
N PRO A 422 9.62 7.04 -28.42
CA PRO A 422 10.75 6.30 -27.85
C PRO A 422 11.69 7.17 -26.99
N TYR A 423 11.57 7.05 -25.66
CA TYR A 423 12.47 7.67 -24.71
C TYR A 423 13.90 7.14 -24.87
N THR A 424 14.91 7.98 -24.60
CA THR A 424 16.33 7.54 -24.58
C THR A 424 17.03 8.07 -23.34
N GLU A 425 17.15 7.20 -22.35
CA GLU A 425 17.90 7.42 -21.12
C GLU A 425 19.41 7.53 -21.41
N LYS A 426 20.13 8.31 -20.59
CA LYS A 426 21.57 8.54 -20.69
C LYS A 426 22.27 8.15 -19.37
N ILE A 427 22.65 6.89 -19.28
CA ILE A 427 23.33 6.30 -18.12
C ILE A 427 24.83 6.67 -18.13
N ILE A 428 25.39 6.94 -16.95
CA ILE A 428 26.84 7.05 -16.72
C ILE A 428 27.14 6.25 -15.45
N LEU A 429 28.04 5.27 -15.52
CA LEU A 429 28.35 4.42 -14.37
C LEU A 429 29.34 5.10 -13.42
N ASP A 430 28.84 6.07 -12.65
CA ASP A 430 29.62 6.92 -11.75
C ASP A 430 28.98 7.06 -10.35
N SER A 431 29.48 8.01 -9.55
CA SER A 431 29.01 8.24 -8.17
C SER A 431 27.55 8.67 -8.06
N ASN A 432 26.92 9.18 -9.12
CA ASN A 432 25.47 9.47 -9.12
C ASN A 432 24.63 8.17 -9.01
N TYR A 433 25.22 7.04 -9.39
CA TYR A 433 24.67 5.69 -9.25
C TYR A 433 25.22 4.97 -8.00
N GLY A 434 26.03 5.64 -7.17
CA GLY A 434 26.80 4.98 -6.10
C GLY A 434 27.91 4.06 -6.61
N LEU A 435 28.30 4.18 -7.88
CA LEU A 435 29.32 3.37 -8.54
C LEU A 435 30.67 4.11 -8.61
N ASN A 436 31.75 3.38 -8.90
CA ASN A 436 33.09 3.97 -9.01
C ASN A 436 33.37 4.37 -10.46
N GLY A 437 33.20 5.66 -10.77
CA GLY A 437 33.43 6.24 -12.10
C GLY A 437 34.86 6.16 -12.63
N GLU A 438 35.83 5.68 -11.84
CA GLU A 438 37.20 5.37 -12.30
C GLU A 438 37.36 3.93 -12.84
N LEU A 439 36.33 3.08 -12.77
CA LEU A 439 36.38 1.68 -13.20
C LEU A 439 35.69 1.46 -14.55
N ASP A 440 36.26 0.56 -15.35
CA ASP A 440 35.60 -0.02 -16.52
C ASP A 440 34.63 -1.13 -16.07
N TYR A 441 33.45 -1.21 -16.70
CA TYR A 441 32.37 -2.14 -16.32
C TYR A 441 31.98 -3.07 -17.47
N LEU A 442 31.76 -4.35 -17.16
CA LEU A 442 31.01 -5.27 -18.01
C LEU A 442 29.51 -5.06 -17.77
N VAL A 443 28.74 -4.84 -18.85
CA VAL A 443 27.28 -4.70 -18.82
C VAL A 443 26.65 -5.92 -19.49
N GLU A 444 25.77 -6.61 -18.77
CA GLU A 444 25.10 -7.83 -19.23
C GLU A 444 23.57 -7.62 -19.19
N PRO A 445 22.87 -7.53 -20.34
CA PRO A 445 21.42 -7.34 -20.38
C PRO A 445 20.66 -8.65 -20.08
N ALA A 446 19.73 -8.60 -19.14
CA ALA A 446 18.79 -9.69 -18.87
C ALA A 446 17.88 -9.94 -20.07
N TRP A 447 17.54 -11.20 -20.32
CA TRP A 447 16.79 -11.64 -21.51
C TRP A 447 17.45 -11.26 -22.85
N ASN A 448 18.76 -11.01 -22.88
CA ASN A 448 19.55 -10.78 -24.10
C ASN A 448 21.07 -10.97 -23.88
N SER A 449 21.45 -11.89 -23.00
CA SER A 449 22.80 -12.00 -22.40
C SER A 449 23.97 -12.19 -23.39
N THR A 450 23.68 -12.53 -24.65
CA THR A 450 24.66 -12.57 -25.75
C THR A 450 25.13 -11.18 -26.19
N GLN A 451 24.34 -10.13 -25.99
CA GLN A 451 24.66 -8.74 -26.32
C GLN A 451 25.36 -7.99 -25.17
N LYS A 452 26.23 -8.67 -24.42
CA LYS A 452 27.04 -8.02 -23.38
C LYS A 452 28.22 -7.24 -23.95
N PHE A 453 28.56 -6.14 -23.30
CA PHE A 453 29.57 -5.19 -23.75
C PHE A 453 30.30 -4.56 -22.56
N THR A 454 31.41 -3.88 -22.83
CA THR A 454 32.17 -3.15 -21.81
C THR A 454 32.01 -1.65 -21.99
N LEU A 455 31.74 -0.93 -20.90
CA LEU A 455 31.84 0.54 -20.84
C LEU A 455 33.14 0.94 -20.15
N ALA A 456 33.82 1.95 -20.69
CA ALA A 456 34.96 2.56 -20.03
C ALA A 456 34.54 3.43 -18.82
N ALA A 457 35.50 3.71 -17.95
CA ALA A 457 35.35 4.62 -16.82
C ALA A 457 34.61 5.93 -17.19
N SER A 458 33.43 6.16 -16.60
CA SER A 458 32.53 7.30 -16.85
C SER A 458 32.05 7.47 -18.31
N GLU A 459 32.04 6.41 -19.12
CA GLU A 459 31.52 6.46 -20.49
C GLU A 459 29.99 6.66 -20.56
N PRO A 460 29.49 7.66 -21.30
CA PRO A 460 28.04 7.87 -21.45
C PRO A 460 27.39 6.82 -22.34
N TRP A 461 26.55 5.99 -21.74
CA TRP A 461 25.75 4.97 -22.41
C TRP A 461 24.31 5.47 -22.64
N ARG A 462 23.63 4.92 -23.65
CA ARG A 462 22.25 5.27 -24.02
C ARG A 462 21.37 4.04 -24.07
N VAL A 463 20.20 4.12 -23.46
CA VAL A 463 19.19 3.06 -23.46
C VAL A 463 17.89 3.63 -24.01
N THR A 464 17.49 3.18 -25.20
CA THR A 464 16.22 3.56 -25.81
C THR A 464 15.12 2.60 -25.37
N LEU A 465 13.99 3.17 -24.94
CA LEU A 465 12.81 2.49 -24.40
C LEU A 465 11.59 2.88 -25.25
N GLY A 466 10.76 1.91 -25.63
CA GLY A 466 9.44 2.20 -26.18
C GLY A 466 8.42 2.53 -25.09
N ASP A 467 7.16 2.74 -25.47
CA ASP A 467 6.04 2.80 -24.55
C ASP A 467 6.00 1.56 -23.63
N SER A 468 5.75 1.76 -22.34
CA SER A 468 5.63 0.70 -21.31
C SER A 468 6.87 -0.22 -21.13
N ALA A 469 8.00 0.10 -21.76
CA ALA A 469 9.16 -0.79 -21.87
C ALA A 469 10.18 -0.63 -20.74
N THR A 470 10.88 -1.72 -20.43
CA THR A 470 11.99 -1.77 -19.46
C THR A 470 13.22 -2.46 -20.01
N ARG A 471 14.40 -2.08 -19.52
CA ARG A 471 15.65 -2.80 -19.79
C ARG A 471 16.44 -2.97 -18.49
N MET A 472 16.69 -4.23 -18.13
CA MET A 472 17.36 -4.64 -16.89
C MET A 472 18.75 -5.21 -17.21
N PHE A 473 19.76 -4.83 -16.43
CA PHE A 473 21.16 -5.14 -16.69
C PHE A 473 21.90 -5.44 -15.39
N ARG A 474 22.78 -6.45 -15.40
CA ARG A 474 23.88 -6.54 -14.43
C ARG A 474 25.02 -5.65 -14.90
N VAL A 475 25.62 -4.89 -13.97
CA VAL A 475 26.89 -4.19 -14.18
C VAL A 475 27.94 -4.73 -13.21
N THR A 476 29.06 -5.19 -13.76
CA THR A 476 30.15 -5.85 -13.01
C THR A 476 31.46 -5.11 -13.27
N PRO A 477 32.15 -4.58 -12.24
CA PRO A 477 33.43 -3.88 -12.46
C PRO A 477 34.50 -4.86 -12.94
N LEU A 478 35.26 -4.49 -13.97
CA LEU A 478 36.29 -5.34 -14.58
C LEU A 478 37.55 -5.52 -13.70
N ARG A 479 37.62 -4.80 -12.56
CA ARG A 479 38.69 -4.89 -11.57
C ARG A 479 38.10 -4.68 -10.17
N ALA A 480 38.66 -5.37 -9.16
CA ALA A 480 38.21 -5.23 -7.78
C ALA A 480 38.40 -3.77 -7.28
N PRO A 481 37.46 -3.20 -6.50
CA PRO A 481 37.52 -1.80 -6.05
C PRO A 481 38.82 -1.40 -5.32
N SER A 482 39.49 -2.35 -4.67
CA SER A 482 40.74 -2.17 -3.93
C SER A 482 42.02 -2.19 -4.79
N SER A 483 41.93 -2.37 -6.11
CA SER A 483 43.07 -2.67 -6.99
C SER A 483 43.69 -1.47 -7.73
N LEU A 484 43.22 -0.24 -7.48
CA LEU A 484 43.73 0.97 -8.13
C LEU A 484 45.16 1.32 -7.64
N PRO A 485 46.17 1.42 -8.53
CA PRO A 485 47.49 1.91 -8.17
C PRO A 485 47.42 3.40 -7.83
N SER A 486 47.94 3.79 -6.66
CA SER A 486 47.92 5.19 -6.22
C SER A 486 48.69 6.09 -7.20
N ARG A 487 47.97 6.84 -8.05
CA ARG A 487 48.58 7.85 -8.93
C ARG A 487 49.12 9.01 -8.09
N SER A 488 50.40 8.93 -7.77
CA SER A 488 51.17 10.04 -7.20
C SER A 488 50.99 11.28 -8.08
N ALA A 489 50.36 12.32 -7.52
CA ALA A 489 50.15 13.57 -8.23
C ALA A 489 51.48 14.30 -8.42
N THR A 490 52.10 14.15 -9.60
CA THR A 490 53.33 14.83 -9.96
C THR A 490 53.11 16.34 -9.98
N ARG A 491 53.50 17.02 -8.89
CA ARG A 491 53.24 18.44 -8.66
C ARG A 491 54.10 19.33 -9.56
N THR A 492 53.63 19.56 -10.79
CA THR A 492 54.21 20.56 -11.70
C THR A 492 54.02 21.96 -11.10
N VAL A 493 55.11 22.61 -10.75
CA VAL A 493 55.09 24.00 -10.26
C VAL A 493 55.09 24.96 -11.45
N PHE A 494 54.10 25.86 -11.51
CA PHE A 494 54.13 27.06 -12.35
C PHE A 494 53.95 28.31 -11.49
N SER A 495 54.55 29.41 -11.94
CA SER A 495 54.80 30.64 -11.18
C SER A 495 53.70 31.70 -11.32
N ASP A 496 53.58 32.57 -10.32
CA ASP A 496 52.69 33.73 -10.32
C ASP A 496 52.92 34.71 -11.48
N THR A 497 51.86 35.02 -12.23
CA THR A 497 51.72 36.28 -12.99
C THR A 497 50.26 36.74 -13.05
N LYS A 498 49.98 37.93 -12.48
CA LYS A 498 48.84 38.82 -12.82
C LYS A 498 49.18 39.63 -14.10
N PRO A 499 48.26 40.31 -14.83
CA PRO A 499 47.07 41.06 -14.38
C PRO A 499 45.75 40.34 -14.80
N SER A 500 44.57 40.91 -15.14
CA SER A 500 44.07 42.27 -15.46
C SER A 500 42.55 42.42 -15.15
N ILE A 501 42.03 43.65 -15.16
CA ILE A 501 40.58 43.97 -15.24
C ILE A 501 40.40 45.15 -16.21
N THR A 502 39.46 45.06 -17.15
CA THR A 502 38.94 46.19 -17.95
C THR A 502 37.48 45.96 -18.38
N ASP A 503 36.60 46.82 -17.86
CA ASP A 503 35.26 47.32 -18.25
C ASP A 503 34.39 46.76 -19.42
N PRO A 504 33.07 47.08 -19.44
CA PRO A 504 32.04 46.31 -20.16
C PRO A 504 31.45 47.02 -21.40
N SER A 505 30.45 46.39 -22.03
CA SER A 505 29.49 47.06 -22.91
C SER A 505 28.10 46.41 -22.86
N THR A 506 27.07 47.17 -23.23
CA THR A 506 25.66 46.93 -22.85
C THR A 506 24.79 46.53 -24.04
N VAL A 507 23.87 45.57 -23.87
CA VAL A 507 22.76 45.33 -24.82
C VAL A 507 21.40 45.41 -24.14
N ILE A 508 20.60 46.32 -24.69
CA ILE A 508 19.27 46.78 -24.32
C ILE A 508 18.23 45.64 -24.18
N LEU A 509 17.40 45.70 -23.14
CA LEU A 509 16.12 44.97 -23.06
C LEU A 509 14.95 45.91 -23.44
N THR A 510 14.13 45.51 -24.40
CA THR A 510 12.87 46.19 -24.74
C THR A 510 11.72 45.62 -23.92
N ARG A 511 10.90 46.51 -23.32
CA ARG A 511 9.66 46.09 -22.64
C ARG A 511 8.55 45.85 -23.67
N ARG A 512 7.69 44.86 -23.41
CA ARG A 512 6.29 44.88 -23.83
C ARG A 512 5.36 44.47 -22.69
N ASP A 513 4.29 45.25 -22.56
CA ASP A 513 2.93 44.89 -22.17
C ASP A 513 2.74 44.00 -20.92
N GLN A 514 2.26 44.62 -19.84
CA GLN A 514 1.71 43.91 -18.69
C GLN A 514 0.29 43.41 -19.00
N GLN A 515 0.03 42.14 -18.68
CA GLN A 515 -1.31 41.73 -18.20
C GLN A 515 -1.27 41.55 -16.68
N PRO A 516 -2.41 41.66 -15.98
CA PRO A 516 -2.44 41.55 -14.53
C PRO A 516 -2.06 40.14 -14.09
N SER A 517 -0.95 40.02 -13.37
CA SER A 517 -0.60 38.78 -12.68
C SER A 517 -1.67 38.47 -11.62
N LEU A 518 -2.47 37.43 -11.85
CA LEU A 518 -3.03 36.68 -10.74
C LEU A 518 -1.88 36.29 -9.83
N ILE A 519 -1.98 36.62 -8.55
CA ILE A 519 -1.00 36.23 -7.54
C ILE A 519 -1.25 34.75 -7.25
N MET A 520 -0.73 33.86 -8.11
CA MET A 520 -0.60 32.46 -7.76
C MET A 520 0.39 32.37 -6.60
N GLN A 521 -0.15 32.07 -5.42
CA GLN A 521 0.61 31.86 -4.20
C GLN A 521 1.58 30.70 -4.43
N SER A 522 2.86 30.91 -4.13
CA SER A 522 3.93 29.97 -4.48
C SER A 522 3.76 28.64 -3.76
N THR A 523 3.91 27.54 -4.49
CA THR A 523 3.87 26.16 -3.99
C THR A 523 5.04 25.86 -3.05
N TYR A 524 4.89 26.22 -1.77
CA TYR A 524 5.72 25.65 -0.71
C TYR A 524 5.24 24.23 -0.38
N PRO A 525 6.15 23.29 -0.10
CA PRO A 525 5.78 21.98 0.42
C PRO A 525 5.20 22.08 1.85
N ILE A 526 4.66 20.97 2.36
CA ILE A 526 4.14 20.83 3.74
C ILE A 526 5.31 20.75 4.74
N GLU A 527 6.27 21.68 4.67
CA GLU A 527 7.51 21.70 5.46
C GLU A 527 7.56 22.88 6.43
N SER A 528 6.69 23.88 6.27
CA SER A 528 6.60 25.08 7.12
C SER A 528 5.17 25.62 7.23
N PRO A 529 4.26 24.93 7.96
CA PRO A 529 2.95 25.48 8.32
C PRO A 529 3.11 26.66 9.30
N ASP A 530 2.25 27.67 9.19
CA ASP A 530 2.28 28.84 10.05
C ASP A 530 1.72 28.50 11.43
N CYS A 531 2.47 28.83 12.49
CA CYS A 531 2.20 28.40 13.86
C CYS A 531 2.06 29.59 14.82
N GLY A 532 0.94 29.64 15.54
CA GLY A 532 0.67 30.62 16.58
C GLY A 532 0.73 30.02 17.99
N ASP A 533 1.16 30.85 18.93
CA ASP A 533 1.01 30.62 20.37
C ASP A 533 -0.13 31.51 20.89
N TYR A 534 -1.02 30.99 21.75
CA TYR A 534 -1.97 31.79 22.52
C TYR A 534 -1.44 31.97 23.97
N PRO A 535 -0.88 33.13 24.34
CA PRO A 535 -0.22 33.30 25.64
C PRO A 535 -1.13 33.05 26.85
N GLU A 536 -2.43 33.33 26.73
CA GLU A 536 -3.44 33.09 27.75
C GLU A 536 -3.72 31.61 28.08
N LEU A 537 -3.27 30.66 27.25
CA LEU A 537 -3.46 29.21 27.52
C LEU A 537 -2.62 28.69 28.71
N GLY A 538 -1.54 29.39 29.08
CA GLY A 538 -0.67 29.00 30.18
C GLY A 538 0.06 27.67 29.94
N THR A 539 -0.25 26.63 30.70
CA THR A 539 0.34 25.29 30.54
C THR A 539 -0.75 24.23 30.58
N LEU A 540 -1.04 23.64 29.42
CA LEU A 540 -2.07 22.60 29.31
C LEU A 540 -1.63 21.28 29.98
N PRO A 541 -2.58 20.47 30.49
CA PRO A 541 -2.30 19.13 31.00
C PRO A 541 -1.63 18.25 29.95
N LYS A 542 -0.61 17.47 30.33
CA LYS A 542 0.07 16.54 29.42
C LYS A 542 -0.83 15.41 28.90
N ALA A 543 -1.92 15.11 29.62
CA ALA A 543 -2.88 14.07 29.28
C ALA A 543 -4.24 14.33 29.93
N PHE A 544 -5.28 13.78 29.31
CA PHE A 544 -6.69 13.92 29.65
C PHE A 544 -7.34 12.53 29.80
N ASN A 545 -8.42 12.44 30.58
CA ASN A 545 -9.19 11.21 30.71
C ASN A 545 -10.39 11.24 29.73
N THR A 546 -10.47 10.25 28.85
CA THR A 546 -11.62 9.97 27.97
C THR A 546 -12.39 8.76 28.51
N GLN A 547 -13.55 8.42 27.92
CA GLN A 547 -14.38 7.29 28.37
C GLN A 547 -13.72 5.92 28.10
N ASP A 548 -12.82 5.87 27.12
CA ASP A 548 -12.09 4.68 26.66
C ASP A 548 -10.66 4.59 27.20
N GLY A 549 -10.17 5.60 27.94
CA GLY A 549 -8.84 5.55 28.56
C GLY A 549 -8.22 6.91 28.90
N ARG A 550 -6.88 6.96 28.84
CA ARG A 550 -6.10 8.17 29.04
C ARG A 550 -5.41 8.53 27.73
N VAL A 551 -5.70 9.72 27.21
CA VAL A 551 -5.11 10.24 25.96
C VAL A 551 -4.12 11.37 26.27
N ASP A 552 -3.00 11.43 25.56
CA ASP A 552 -2.07 12.56 25.66
C ASP A 552 -2.49 13.71 24.72
N GLN A 553 -1.73 14.81 24.73
CA GLN A 553 -2.02 15.96 23.86
C GLN A 553 -2.02 15.59 22.36
N LYS A 554 -1.12 14.70 21.91
CA LYS A 554 -1.04 14.31 20.50
C LYS A 554 -2.15 13.34 20.09
N GLY A 555 -2.45 12.34 20.92
CA GLY A 555 -3.55 11.40 20.68
C GLY A 555 -4.91 12.11 20.59
N LEU A 556 -5.12 13.17 21.36
CA LEU A 556 -6.34 13.99 21.27
C LEU A 556 -6.44 14.72 19.92
N LEU A 557 -5.34 15.31 19.44
CA LEU A 557 -5.29 15.95 18.12
C LEU A 557 -5.39 14.92 16.97
N PHE A 558 -4.82 13.71 17.11
CA PHE A 558 -4.99 12.65 16.11
C PHE A 558 -6.43 12.12 16.05
N ARG A 559 -7.14 12.05 17.18
CA ARG A 559 -8.60 11.78 17.18
C ARG A 559 -9.37 12.86 16.44
N LEU A 560 -9.06 14.14 16.70
CA LEU A 560 -9.63 15.27 15.97
C LEU A 560 -9.36 15.17 14.46
N ARG A 561 -8.11 14.95 14.04
CA ARG A 561 -7.74 14.67 12.64
C ARG A 561 -8.63 13.60 12.03
N ASN A 562 -8.74 12.45 12.66
CA ASN A 562 -9.46 11.32 12.07
C ASN A 562 -10.93 11.68 11.79
N MET A 563 -11.58 12.45 12.68
CA MET A 563 -12.94 12.95 12.46
C MET A 563 -13.01 14.07 11.40
N ILE A 564 -12.04 14.99 11.34
CA ILE A 564 -12.04 16.07 10.34
C ILE A 564 -11.54 15.65 8.95
N CYS A 565 -10.81 14.54 8.79
CA CYS A 565 -10.29 14.11 7.48
C CYS A 565 -10.93 12.82 6.94
N ASN A 566 -11.33 11.86 7.78
CA ASN A 566 -11.93 10.59 7.32
C ASN A 566 -13.43 10.47 7.66
N GLY A 567 -14.01 11.43 8.40
CA GLY A 567 -15.29 11.28 9.07
C GLY A 567 -16.38 12.28 8.67
N THR A 568 -17.57 12.01 9.19
CA THR A 568 -18.86 12.70 8.95
C THR A 568 -18.99 14.07 9.62
N CYS A 569 -17.89 14.72 9.99
CA CYS A 569 -17.88 15.87 10.91
C CYS A 569 -18.69 15.58 12.19
N SER A 570 -18.14 14.79 13.10
CA SER A 570 -18.84 14.31 14.30
C SER A 570 -17.90 14.15 15.50
N ALA A 571 -18.45 14.10 16.72
CA ALA A 571 -17.65 14.11 17.95
C ALA A 571 -16.71 12.89 18.02
N PRO A 572 -15.43 13.06 18.43
CA PRO A 572 -14.47 11.95 18.40
C PRO A 572 -14.78 10.87 19.44
N GLU A 573 -14.49 9.61 19.09
CA GLU A 573 -14.71 8.45 19.96
C GLU A 573 -14.04 8.62 21.34
N GLY A 574 -14.73 8.15 22.38
CA GLY A 574 -14.31 8.27 23.78
C GLY A 574 -14.54 9.65 24.40
N ILE A 575 -14.88 10.68 23.61
CA ILE A 575 -15.13 12.05 24.11
C ILE A 575 -16.64 12.25 24.25
N PRO A 576 -17.17 12.53 25.47
CA PRO A 576 -18.60 12.74 25.65
C PRO A 576 -19.09 13.94 24.84
N HIS A 577 -20.18 13.79 24.06
CA HIS A 577 -20.71 14.85 23.18
C HIS A 577 -20.90 16.22 23.86
N PHE A 578 -21.21 16.27 25.16
CA PHE A 578 -21.38 17.52 25.90
C PHE A 578 -20.08 18.31 26.15
N ASN A 579 -18.91 17.72 25.87
CA ASN A 579 -17.60 18.39 25.84
C ASN A 579 -17.22 18.88 24.43
N VAL A 580 -18.05 18.67 23.39
CA VAL A 580 -17.65 18.81 21.98
C VAL A 580 -18.65 19.67 21.19
N ALA A 581 -18.16 20.75 20.60
CA ALA A 581 -18.84 21.42 19.49
C ALA A 581 -18.41 20.82 18.15
N VAL A 582 -19.35 20.73 17.24
CA VAL A 582 -19.20 20.17 15.90
C VAL A 582 -19.95 21.09 14.94
N VAL A 583 -19.26 21.64 13.94
CA VAL A 583 -19.84 22.57 12.98
C VAL A 583 -19.48 22.13 11.57
N GLU A 584 -20.49 21.69 10.82
CA GLU A 584 -20.37 21.38 9.40
C GLU A 584 -20.91 22.54 8.56
N HIS A 585 -20.19 22.89 7.50
CA HIS A 585 -20.57 23.91 6.52
C HIS A 585 -20.24 23.40 5.11
N SER A 586 -20.38 24.24 4.08
CA SER A 586 -20.28 23.83 2.66
C SER A 586 -18.92 23.18 2.30
N GLY A 587 -18.81 21.86 2.49
CA GLY A 587 -17.58 21.05 2.37
C GLY A 587 -16.75 20.98 3.67
N GLY A 588 -16.64 22.10 4.39
CA GLY A 588 -15.82 22.25 5.58
C GLY A 588 -16.41 21.68 6.88
N CYS A 589 -15.55 21.58 7.90
CA CYS A 589 -15.85 21.01 9.20
C CYS A 589 -14.95 21.62 10.29
N GLU A 590 -15.52 22.05 11.42
CA GLU A 590 -14.82 22.29 12.68
C GLU A 590 -15.26 21.27 13.74
N ILE A 591 -14.31 20.75 14.51
CA ILE A 591 -14.59 19.98 15.73
C ILE A 591 -13.73 20.55 16.86
N SER A 592 -14.37 20.91 17.97
CA SER A 592 -13.75 21.62 19.10
C SER A 592 -14.13 20.93 20.41
N VAL A 593 -13.13 20.57 21.22
CA VAL A 593 -13.27 19.80 22.46
C VAL A 593 -12.77 20.62 23.65
N ALA A 594 -13.61 20.90 24.64
CA ALA A 594 -13.18 21.56 25.86
C ALA A 594 -12.23 20.68 26.68
N ILE A 595 -11.06 21.24 27.05
CA ILE A 595 -10.03 20.58 27.86
C ILE A 595 -9.75 21.32 29.18
N SER A 596 -10.37 22.48 29.41
CA SER A 596 -10.38 23.21 30.68
C SER A 596 -11.56 24.21 30.73
N ASP A 597 -11.63 25.04 31.78
CA ASP A 597 -12.54 26.19 31.87
C ASP A 597 -12.13 27.37 30.95
N LYS A 598 -11.05 27.24 30.17
CA LYS A 598 -10.43 28.33 29.39
C LYS A 598 -9.84 27.90 28.04
N SER A 599 -9.83 26.61 27.74
CA SER A 599 -9.06 26.06 26.62
C SER A 599 -9.80 24.91 25.94
N GLU A 600 -9.63 24.83 24.63
CA GLU A 600 -10.13 23.75 23.78
C GLU A 600 -9.00 23.18 22.90
N ALA A 601 -9.13 21.91 22.56
CA ALA A 601 -8.40 21.28 21.46
C ALA A 601 -9.34 21.25 20.25
N TYR A 602 -8.87 21.69 19.08
CA TYR A 602 -9.71 21.82 17.89
C TYR A 602 -9.00 21.32 16.64
N GLY A 603 -9.81 20.91 15.66
CA GLY A 603 -9.39 20.66 14.29
C GLY A 603 -10.40 21.29 13.32
N TYR A 604 -9.90 21.85 12.22
CA TYR A 604 -10.69 22.49 11.17
C TYR A 604 -10.20 22.07 9.78
N ARG A 605 -11.15 21.85 8.86
CA ARG A 605 -10.94 21.84 7.42
C ARG A 605 -11.94 22.77 6.72
N SER A 606 -11.52 23.45 5.65
CA SER A 606 -12.45 24.15 4.74
C SER A 606 -12.78 23.37 3.46
N SER A 607 -11.96 22.38 3.08
CA SER A 607 -12.19 21.54 1.89
C SER A 607 -13.20 20.41 2.17
N PRO A 608 -13.74 19.77 1.12
CA PRO A 608 -14.34 18.44 1.24
C PRO A 608 -13.34 17.38 1.75
N ASN A 609 -13.89 16.21 2.12
CA ASN A 609 -13.20 15.05 2.69
C ASN A 609 -13.22 13.82 1.76
N TRP A 610 -13.11 14.04 0.44
CA TRP A 610 -12.98 12.99 -0.57
C TRP A 610 -11.88 13.38 -1.57
N GLY A 611 -11.38 12.42 -2.36
CA GLY A 611 -10.39 12.69 -3.39
C GLY A 611 -9.02 13.08 -2.83
N VAL A 612 -8.33 14.00 -3.51
CA VAL A 612 -6.96 14.42 -3.16
C VAL A 612 -6.99 15.30 -1.91
N GLU A 613 -8.05 16.09 -1.76
CA GLU A 613 -8.34 16.97 -0.63
C GLU A 613 -8.47 16.19 0.69
N GLN A 614 -8.92 14.94 0.65
CA GLN A 614 -8.95 14.05 1.81
C GLN A 614 -7.54 13.69 2.29
N GLN A 615 -6.68 13.25 1.39
CA GLN A 615 -5.30 12.88 1.69
C GLN A 615 -4.49 14.12 2.13
N GLN A 616 -4.69 15.26 1.47
CA GLN A 616 -4.03 16.51 1.84
C GLN A 616 -4.48 17.03 3.22
N CYS A 617 -5.75 16.84 3.62
CA CYS A 617 -6.20 17.07 4.99
C CYS A 617 -5.41 16.20 5.98
N TRP A 618 -5.33 14.89 5.71
CA TRP A 618 -4.68 13.90 6.56
C TRP A 618 -3.18 14.19 6.75
N ASP A 619 -2.46 14.44 5.66
CA ASP A 619 -1.01 14.65 5.67
C ASP A 619 -0.64 16.00 6.31
N SER A 620 -1.36 17.08 5.99
CA SER A 620 -1.09 18.42 6.53
C SER A 620 -1.29 18.46 8.04
N THR A 621 -2.40 17.90 8.52
CA THR A 621 -2.73 17.87 9.96
C THR A 621 -1.83 16.90 10.73
N ALA A 622 -1.46 15.74 10.14
CA ALA A 622 -0.47 14.86 10.72
C ALA A 622 0.90 15.56 10.88
N TYR A 623 1.37 16.25 9.84
CA TYR A 623 2.63 17.00 9.89
C TYR A 623 2.62 18.07 10.99
N ILE A 624 1.51 18.83 11.12
CA ILE A 624 1.34 19.82 12.19
C ILE A 624 1.43 19.15 13.58
N ILE A 625 0.75 18.03 13.81
CA ILE A 625 0.77 17.29 15.08
C ILE A 625 2.17 16.71 15.38
N GLU A 626 2.88 16.22 14.38
CA GLU A 626 4.17 15.56 14.57
C GLU A 626 5.34 16.54 14.75
N ARG A 627 5.39 17.58 13.91
CA ARG A 627 6.51 18.51 13.82
C ARG A 627 6.30 19.76 14.66
N CYS A 628 5.09 20.33 14.66
CA CYS A 628 4.83 21.62 15.29
C CYS A 628 4.29 21.53 16.71
N MET A 629 3.40 20.56 16.99
CA MET A 629 2.92 20.22 18.34
C MET A 629 3.98 19.47 19.19
N ARG A 630 5.26 19.73 18.92
CA ARG A 630 6.39 19.42 19.81
C ARG A 630 6.54 20.47 20.91
N VAL A 631 6.04 21.68 20.66
CA VAL A 631 5.81 22.72 21.68
C VAL A 631 4.34 22.60 22.13
N PRO A 632 4.04 22.55 23.45
CA PRO A 632 2.67 22.51 23.93
C PRO A 632 1.94 23.85 23.74
N ASN A 633 0.61 23.81 23.77
CA ASN A 633 -0.29 24.98 23.65
C ASN A 633 -0.23 25.74 22.30
N ARG A 634 0.29 25.13 21.23
CA ARG A 634 0.28 25.71 19.88
C ARG A 634 -1.03 25.46 19.15
N HIS A 635 -1.31 26.32 18.18
CA HIS A 635 -2.07 25.96 16.98
C HIS A 635 -1.17 26.19 15.76
N CYS A 636 -1.39 25.43 14.70
CA CYS A 636 -0.84 25.78 13.39
C CYS A 636 -1.87 25.52 12.31
N TRP A 637 -1.73 26.27 11.22
CA TRP A 637 -2.54 26.12 10.03
C TRP A 637 -1.65 25.96 8.79
N TRP A 638 -2.26 25.42 7.74
CA TRP A 638 -1.67 25.31 6.42
C TRP A 638 -2.73 25.67 5.37
N ASN A 639 -2.39 26.61 4.49
CA ASN A 639 -3.19 26.99 3.35
C ASN A 639 -2.62 26.27 2.12
N GLY A 640 -3.44 25.46 1.46
CA GLY A 640 -3.02 24.58 0.39
C GLY A 640 -2.97 25.23 -0.98
N ASN A 641 -2.73 24.40 -2.00
CA ASN A 641 -2.62 24.85 -3.39
C ASN A 641 -3.98 24.93 -4.11
N HIS A 642 -5.06 24.42 -3.50
CA HIS A 642 -6.43 24.53 -4.04
C HIS A 642 -7.22 25.68 -3.42
N VAL A 643 -8.14 26.26 -4.19
CA VAL A 643 -9.05 27.32 -3.69
C VAL A 643 -9.96 26.72 -2.61
N PHE A 644 -10.09 27.42 -1.47
CA PHE A 644 -10.78 26.93 -0.27
C PHE A 644 -10.12 25.74 0.44
N GLN A 645 -8.81 25.52 0.28
CA GLN A 645 -8.05 24.52 1.02
C GLN A 645 -7.29 25.13 2.20
N PHE A 646 -7.84 25.00 3.40
CA PHE A 646 -7.23 25.44 4.65
C PHE A 646 -7.46 24.37 5.72
N TYR A 647 -6.38 23.97 6.39
CA TYR A 647 -6.40 23.02 7.49
C TYR A 647 -5.75 23.65 8.72
N GLU A 648 -6.36 23.49 9.89
CA GLU A 648 -5.86 24.05 11.14
C GLU A 648 -6.10 23.06 12.29
N ILE A 649 -5.11 22.85 13.15
CA ILE A 649 -5.23 21.91 14.27
C ILE A 649 -4.31 22.30 15.44
N GLY A 650 -4.80 22.11 16.66
CA GLY A 650 -4.06 22.40 17.88
C GLY A 650 -4.94 22.85 19.04
N PHE A 651 -4.48 23.86 19.78
CA PHE A 651 -5.12 24.37 20.99
C PHE A 651 -5.36 25.87 20.92
N ARG A 652 -6.55 26.32 21.34
CA ARG A 652 -6.95 27.74 21.40
C ARG A 652 -7.82 28.04 22.64
N PRO A 653 -8.04 29.32 22.98
CA PRO A 653 -8.94 29.68 24.08
C PRO A 653 -10.37 29.18 23.82
N LEU A 654 -11.04 28.73 24.88
CA LEU A 654 -12.38 28.15 24.80
C LEU A 654 -13.41 29.17 24.29
N ASN A 655 -14.20 28.82 23.27
CA ASN A 655 -15.13 29.71 22.56
C ASN A 655 -14.48 31.04 22.09
N THR A 656 -13.27 30.96 21.50
CA THR A 656 -12.59 32.15 20.95
C THR A 656 -13.36 32.78 19.77
N ASN A 657 -13.06 34.04 19.43
CA ASN A 657 -13.72 34.75 18.32
C ASN A 657 -13.34 34.25 16.92
N THR A 658 -12.40 33.30 16.83
CA THR A 658 -12.06 32.55 15.61
C THR A 658 -12.72 31.16 15.55
N SER A 659 -13.53 30.79 16.54
CA SER A 659 -14.35 29.57 16.51
C SER A 659 -15.49 29.68 15.50
N TYR A 660 -15.76 28.60 14.77
CA TYR A 660 -16.95 28.47 13.93
C TYR A 660 -18.22 28.11 14.73
N HIS A 661 -18.06 27.57 15.93
CA HIS A 661 -19.16 27.34 16.88
C HIS A 661 -19.51 28.61 17.68
N GLY A 662 -20.76 28.70 18.12
CA GLY A 662 -21.26 29.79 18.94
C GLY A 662 -20.75 29.72 20.38
N GLN A 663 -20.73 30.88 21.07
CA GLN A 663 -20.16 31.05 22.42
C GLN A 663 -20.85 30.23 23.56
N PHE A 664 -21.84 29.42 23.22
CA PHE A 664 -22.59 28.55 24.13
C PHE A 664 -22.64 27.09 23.64
N ASP A 665 -21.90 26.74 22.59
CA ASP A 665 -21.91 25.38 22.04
C ASP A 665 -20.96 24.45 22.82
N VAL A 666 -19.99 25.01 23.56
CA VAL A 666 -19.16 24.30 24.55
C VAL A 666 -19.19 25.04 25.90
N PHE A 667 -19.56 24.36 26.99
CA PHE A 667 -19.75 24.99 28.30
C PHE A 667 -18.62 24.74 29.30
N LEU A 668 -18.38 25.73 30.17
CA LEU A 668 -17.36 25.71 31.24
C LEU A 668 -17.47 24.53 32.22
N ASN A 669 -18.67 23.94 32.36
CA ASN A 669 -18.94 22.82 33.26
C ASN A 669 -18.68 21.45 32.62
N SER A 670 -18.36 21.41 31.32
CA SER A 670 -18.18 20.20 30.52
C SER A 670 -16.86 20.25 29.75
N SER A 671 -15.78 19.82 30.42
CA SER A 671 -14.43 19.69 29.86
C SER A 671 -13.82 18.33 30.17
N LEU A 672 -12.87 17.88 29.34
CA LEU A 672 -12.10 16.67 29.60
C LEU A 672 -11.23 16.84 30.86
N THR A 673 -11.31 15.89 31.79
CA THR A 673 -10.62 16.03 33.08
C THR A 673 -9.11 15.80 32.95
N PRO A 674 -8.26 16.64 33.57
CA PRO A 674 -6.81 16.42 33.60
C PRO A 674 -6.45 15.10 34.30
N ALA A 675 -5.57 14.30 33.70
CA ALA A 675 -5.18 12.98 34.21
C ALA A 675 -4.37 13.01 35.54
N ASN A 676 -4.18 14.18 36.14
CA ASN A 676 -3.53 14.41 37.43
C ASN A 676 -4.50 14.91 38.53
N GLY A 677 -5.81 14.92 38.28
CA GLY A 677 -6.85 15.16 39.31
C GLY A 677 -7.08 16.62 39.75
N SER A 678 -6.33 17.59 39.22
CA SER A 678 -6.49 19.01 39.56
C SER A 678 -7.66 19.65 38.79
N VAL A 679 -8.89 19.49 39.30
CA VAL A 679 -10.07 20.22 38.82
C VAL A 679 -10.26 21.50 39.65
N SER A 680 -10.32 22.66 38.99
CA SER A 680 -10.51 23.96 39.65
C SER A 680 -11.54 24.85 38.94
N VAL A 681 -12.71 24.30 38.62
CA VAL A 681 -13.85 25.06 38.08
C VAL A 681 -14.38 26.00 39.18
N ARG A 682 -14.44 27.31 38.92
CA ARG A 682 -15.16 28.26 39.77
C ARG A 682 -16.62 28.33 39.37
N ASN A 683 -17.53 27.94 40.27
CA ASN A 683 -18.96 28.20 40.11
C ASN A 683 -19.23 29.70 39.92
N VAL A 684 -19.97 30.04 38.87
CA VAL A 684 -20.76 31.27 38.77
C VAL A 684 -22.23 30.85 38.65
N SER A 685 -23.11 31.47 39.43
CA SER A 685 -24.48 30.99 39.66
C SER A 685 -25.44 31.25 38.50
N SER A 686 -26.40 30.34 38.32
CA SER A 686 -27.47 30.37 37.34
C SER A 686 -28.44 31.56 37.44
N THR A 687 -28.82 32.14 36.30
CA THR A 687 -30.07 32.93 36.14
C THR A 687 -30.72 32.75 34.75
N SER A 688 -31.65 31.81 34.69
CA SER A 688 -32.97 31.89 34.01
C SER A 688 -33.18 32.62 32.66
N VAL A 689 -33.64 31.81 31.68
CA VAL A 689 -34.87 32.01 30.85
C VAL A 689 -34.93 33.16 29.82
N ALA A 690 -35.10 32.79 28.55
CA ALA A 690 -36.13 33.36 27.65
C ALA A 690 -36.45 32.41 26.48
N VAL A 691 -37.69 32.45 25.97
CA VAL A 691 -38.15 31.75 24.74
C VAL A 691 -38.90 32.75 23.88
N SER A 692 -38.61 32.86 22.57
CA SER A 692 -39.63 32.86 21.49
C SER A 692 -39.16 33.30 20.09
N LYS A 693 -39.62 32.55 19.07
CA LYS A 693 -40.26 32.98 17.80
C LYS A 693 -39.54 33.87 16.75
N SER A 694 -39.48 33.26 15.55
CA SER A 694 -39.95 33.75 14.24
C SER A 694 -39.10 34.65 13.33
N LEU A 695 -39.19 34.32 12.03
CA LEU A 695 -38.70 35.02 10.83
C LEU A 695 -39.28 36.44 10.66
N PRO A 696 -38.58 37.28 9.89
CA PRO A 696 -39.14 37.82 8.63
C PRO A 696 -38.35 37.32 7.40
N ALA A 697 -38.80 37.66 6.19
CA ALA A 697 -38.44 36.92 4.97
C ALA A 697 -38.13 37.79 3.73
N VAL A 698 -37.47 37.15 2.75
CA VAL A 698 -37.34 37.49 1.31
C VAL A 698 -36.62 38.79 0.92
N VAL A 699 -35.50 38.62 0.19
CA VAL A 699 -35.21 39.33 -1.08
C VAL A 699 -34.83 38.27 -2.13
N THR A 700 -35.07 38.54 -3.41
CA THR A 700 -35.12 37.57 -4.52
C THR A 700 -33.78 37.25 -5.20
N LEU A 701 -33.63 36.01 -5.68
CA LEU A 701 -32.67 35.61 -6.72
C LEU A 701 -33.30 35.68 -8.13
N PRO A 702 -32.51 35.94 -9.20
CA PRO A 702 -33.00 35.92 -10.58
C PRO A 702 -33.11 34.48 -11.14
N THR A 703 -34.04 34.28 -12.07
CA THR A 703 -34.39 32.96 -12.64
C THR A 703 -33.63 32.61 -13.92
N VAL A 704 -33.33 31.32 -14.12
CA VAL A 704 -33.02 30.71 -15.43
C VAL A 704 -34.07 29.63 -15.73
N GLY A 705 -34.43 29.44 -17.00
CA GLY A 705 -35.66 28.75 -17.43
C GLY A 705 -35.59 27.21 -17.63
N PRO A 706 -36.74 26.57 -17.91
CA PRO A 706 -36.90 25.11 -18.00
C PRO A 706 -36.49 24.51 -19.36
N PRO A 707 -36.31 23.16 -19.45
CA PRO A 707 -35.95 22.47 -20.68
C PRO A 707 -37.11 22.39 -21.70
N LEU A 708 -36.76 22.27 -22.99
CA LEU A 708 -37.70 22.11 -24.10
C LEU A 708 -37.70 20.70 -24.69
N THR A 709 -38.88 20.25 -25.10
CA THR A 709 -39.15 18.94 -25.72
C THR A 709 -39.02 18.96 -27.24
N ALA A 710 -38.97 17.76 -27.84
CA ALA A 710 -38.80 17.58 -29.28
C ALA A 710 -40.02 18.03 -30.13
N ALA A 711 -39.74 18.41 -31.37
CA ALA A 711 -40.72 18.56 -32.46
C ALA A 711 -40.08 18.16 -33.82
N GLN A 712 -40.90 17.79 -34.80
CA GLN A 712 -40.48 17.27 -36.12
C GLN A 712 -40.78 18.23 -37.28
N SER A 713 -40.34 17.82 -38.50
CA SER A 713 -40.88 18.18 -39.83
C SER A 713 -40.25 19.42 -40.53
N GLN A 714 -40.20 19.54 -41.88
CA GLN A 714 -40.85 18.78 -42.98
C GLN A 714 -39.95 18.45 -44.20
N ILE A 715 -40.12 17.22 -44.73
CA ILE A 715 -40.38 16.81 -46.14
C ILE A 715 -39.46 17.29 -47.28
N THR A 716 -38.75 16.32 -47.91
CA THR A 716 -38.50 16.15 -49.39
C THR A 716 -37.66 14.87 -49.63
N THR A 717 -37.66 14.13 -50.77
CA THR A 717 -38.77 13.62 -51.63
C THR A 717 -38.30 12.45 -52.52
N SER A 718 -39.07 11.35 -52.58
CA SER A 718 -39.23 10.43 -53.74
C SER A 718 -38.03 9.47 -54.10
N PRO A 719 -38.20 8.43 -54.95
CA PRO A 719 -38.61 7.09 -54.45
C PRO A 719 -38.02 5.83 -55.14
N THR A 720 -38.16 4.65 -54.51
CA THR A 720 -38.25 3.34 -55.22
C THR A 720 -39.20 2.38 -54.48
N ILE A 721 -39.70 1.33 -55.16
CA ILE A 721 -40.84 0.50 -54.74
C ILE A 721 -40.49 -1.00 -54.71
N SER A 722 -40.98 -1.74 -53.71
CA SER A 722 -41.48 -3.13 -53.86
C SER A 722 -42.32 -3.54 -52.63
N ALA A 723 -43.27 -4.46 -52.84
CA ALA A 723 -44.19 -5.02 -51.83
C ALA A 723 -44.01 -6.57 -51.77
N SER A 724 -44.73 -7.39 -50.99
CA SER A 724 -45.99 -7.22 -50.25
C SER A 724 -46.16 -8.27 -49.13
N VAL A 725 -47.05 -7.98 -48.17
CA VAL A 725 -47.58 -8.95 -47.16
C VAL A 725 -48.97 -9.44 -47.61
N PRO A 726 -49.49 -10.58 -47.12
CA PRO A 726 -50.46 -10.57 -46.00
C PRO A 726 -50.43 -11.85 -45.10
N ALA A 727 -51.15 -12.00 -43.97
CA ALA A 727 -51.65 -11.08 -42.92
C ALA A 727 -52.26 -11.90 -41.73
N LYS A 728 -52.57 -11.22 -40.60
CA LYS A 728 -53.54 -11.45 -39.48
C LYS A 728 -54.50 -12.67 -39.53
N THR A 729 -55.02 -13.30 -38.47
CA THR A 729 -55.38 -12.98 -37.05
C THR A 729 -55.19 -14.23 -36.15
N GLY A 730 -55.30 -14.31 -34.81
CA GLY A 730 -55.83 -13.43 -33.75
C GLY A 730 -57.09 -14.01 -33.06
N GLY A 731 -57.08 -14.30 -31.74
CA GLY A 731 -58.31 -14.60 -30.95
C GLY A 731 -58.25 -15.73 -29.90
N THR A 732 -57.99 -15.37 -28.63
CA THR A 732 -58.63 -15.81 -27.35
C THR A 732 -59.26 -17.19 -27.12
N ALA A 733 -59.07 -17.65 -25.85
CA ALA A 733 -60.00 -18.38 -24.95
C ALA A 733 -59.63 -19.83 -24.56
N ALA A 734 -59.96 -20.18 -23.32
CA ALA A 734 -59.56 -21.42 -22.62
C ALA A 734 -60.77 -22.29 -22.25
N THR A 735 -60.55 -23.58 -21.96
CA THR A 735 -61.31 -24.32 -20.93
C THR A 735 -60.69 -25.66 -20.50
N SER A 736 -60.87 -25.98 -19.20
CA SER A 736 -61.07 -27.29 -18.54
C SER A 736 -60.20 -28.53 -18.89
N ALA A 737 -59.66 -29.13 -17.83
CA ALA A 737 -59.08 -30.47 -17.77
C ALA A 737 -60.12 -31.62 -17.85
N HIS A 738 -59.64 -32.86 -18.06
CA HIS A 738 -59.92 -33.97 -17.13
C HIS A 738 -58.88 -35.12 -17.24
N GLU A 739 -58.80 -35.94 -16.19
CA GLU A 739 -57.90 -37.09 -16.02
C GLU A 739 -58.47 -38.43 -16.56
N VAL A 740 -57.77 -39.54 -16.23
CA VAL A 740 -58.26 -40.94 -15.98
C VAL A 740 -57.93 -42.06 -17.00
N TYR A 741 -56.95 -42.90 -16.62
CA TYR A 741 -56.81 -44.38 -16.84
C TYR A 741 -56.64 -44.93 -18.28
N GLN A 742 -56.18 -46.17 -18.55
CA GLN A 742 -55.14 -47.08 -18.01
C GLN A 742 -54.96 -48.20 -19.08
N LEU A 743 -53.73 -48.59 -19.52
CA LEU A 743 -52.83 -49.65 -19.00
C LEU A 743 -53.23 -51.11 -19.38
N VAL A 744 -52.39 -52.10 -19.00
CA VAL A 744 -52.49 -53.59 -19.20
C VAL A 744 -51.96 -54.11 -20.57
N PHE A 745 -51.12 -55.16 -20.69
CA PHE A 745 -50.57 -56.18 -19.75
C PHE A 745 -49.05 -56.47 -20.02
N GLY A 746 -48.30 -57.00 -19.05
CA GLY A 746 -46.87 -57.36 -19.23
C GLY A 746 -46.14 -58.00 -18.02
N SER A 747 -46.62 -59.16 -17.54
CA SER A 747 -46.01 -60.01 -16.48
C SER A 747 -44.48 -60.24 -16.57
N LEU A 748 -43.67 -60.50 -15.53
CA LEU A 748 -43.74 -60.64 -14.03
C LEU A 748 -42.25 -60.67 -13.50
N LEU A 749 -41.79 -60.81 -12.24
CA LEU A 749 -42.31 -61.17 -10.90
C LEU A 749 -41.38 -60.57 -9.76
N TRP A 750 -41.66 -60.96 -8.51
CA TRP A 750 -41.06 -60.80 -7.14
C TRP A 750 -39.56 -61.10 -6.88
N LEU A 751 -38.93 -60.91 -5.68
CA LEU A 751 -39.05 -60.17 -4.38
C LEU A 751 -37.74 -60.51 -3.55
N ALA A 752 -37.41 -60.22 -2.27
CA ALA A 752 -37.77 -59.43 -1.05
C ALA A 752 -36.54 -59.57 -0.07
N TRP A 753 -36.35 -58.95 1.12
CA TRP A 753 -36.91 -57.87 1.96
C TRP A 753 -35.72 -57.34 2.83
N LEU A 754 -35.59 -56.05 3.19
CA LEU A 754 -36.24 -55.24 4.24
C LEU A 754 -35.82 -55.58 5.71
N GLY A 755 -35.53 -54.53 6.48
CA GLY A 755 -34.99 -54.50 7.85
C GLY A 755 -34.59 -53.07 8.20
#